data_AF-A0A672LG19-F1
#
_entry.id   AF-A0A672LG19-F1
#
_cell.length_a   1.000
_cell.length_b   1.000
_cell.length_c   1.000
_cell.angle_alpha   90.00
_cell.angle_beta   90.00
_cell.angle_gamma   90.00
#
_symmetry.space_group_name_H-M   'P 1'
#
loop_
_entity.id
_entity.type
_entity.pdbx_description
1 polymer ?
#
loop_
_entity_poly.entity_id
_entity_poly.type
_entity_poly.pdbx_seq_one_letter_code
_entity_poly.pdbx_strand_id
1 'polypeptide(L)'
;MNQGFKTLPYDTPSSDSIQKLCDRVASSTLLEDRRDAVRAIKSLSKKYRVEVGTMAMDHLLRILQSDRTDTEILGYALDTLYNIVCSDEEEEPEENQQKQEDDLGARFTEEFIGEPDNITLLLTLLEEFDFHVRWRGVKLLTVLLKSQCAPVQSIVLVSPMGDTRSEIRLKSWAEFGGCSWKAPGGGACALSLQLVRVMVSPVNSPGATASCQRAMFQCGLLQQLCTILMATGVPADILTETINTVSEVIRGAEVNQDYFASVNAPSNPPRPAIVVLLMSMVNERQPFVLRCAVLYCFQCFLYKNHKGQGEIVATLLPSTIDASSISAGQLLCGGLFSADSLSNWCAAVALAHALQDNLTQKEQLLRVQLATSLGKPPVSLLQQSTNILSQGSRVQTKVGLLMLLCTWISNCPIAVMHFLHNQDNVPFLTGQISENLGEDERLVQGLCALLLGICIYYNDNSLENYTKEKLKQLIEKRIGKENFVEKLGFISKHELYSRAAQKPQPAFSAPEHMLFDHEFTKLIKELEGMITKAVLKSSEEEKKEEEVKKTLEQHDSIVTQYKELIREQDCQINELKEQVASLTSQSETLQSTVTQQFSQMQQHKDQYNILKLKLGKDGHVNSLQTEEQSRLREKLEELQRQNQGYDRHSTACVCLQEVELLRAQLQSQSAEIAQLQREKHQLLRGADATVSVSLLLSVCQEQVQALLESKELMERELSSATSSTAVMQTEKSKLQQELQESKKEQDDLLMLLADQDQKILSLKHRLEDLGETIEDEDDLDARDQFDDDDDDEEEECDE
;
A
#
# COMPACT_ATOMS: atom_id res chain seq x y z
N MET A 1 84.44 22.65 -8.30
CA MET A 1 85.42 22.43 -7.22
C MET A 1 84.80 22.89 -5.91
N ASN A 2 85.04 22.11 -4.86
CA ASN A 2 84.70 22.30 -3.45
C ASN A 2 83.22 22.08 -3.08
N GLN A 3 82.88 20.85 -2.64
CA GLN A 3 82.98 20.36 -1.24
C GLN A 3 81.92 21.09 -0.38
N GLY A 4 80.81 20.47 0.02
CA GLY A 4 80.78 19.18 0.72
C GLY A 4 81.04 19.41 2.21
N PHE A 5 80.12 20.09 2.91
CA PHE A 5 80.06 20.04 4.36
C PHE A 5 78.96 19.05 4.78
N LYS A 6 79.46 17.93 5.30
CA LYS A 6 78.73 16.87 5.99
C LYS A 6 78.13 17.40 7.31
N THR A 7 76.87 17.04 7.54
CA THR A 7 76.26 16.61 8.81
C THR A 7 76.65 17.36 10.09
N LEU A 8 75.70 18.13 10.64
CA LEU A 8 75.49 18.23 12.09
C LEU A 8 74.32 17.29 12.48
N PRO A 9 74.39 16.62 13.65
CA PRO A 9 73.44 15.60 14.06
C PRO A 9 72.11 16.22 14.50
N TYR A 10 71.07 15.37 14.52
CA TYR A 10 69.75 15.61 15.09
C TYR A 10 69.79 16.39 16.41
N ASP A 11 69.45 17.68 16.39
CA ASP A 11 68.79 18.31 17.53
C ASP A 11 67.28 18.09 17.35
N THR A 12 66.78 16.99 17.91
CA THR A 12 65.38 16.96 18.34
C THR A 12 65.19 18.17 19.26
N PRO A 13 64.21 19.08 19.03
CA PRO A 13 63.83 20.02 20.06
C PRO A 13 63.49 19.16 21.27
N SER A 14 64.27 19.29 22.34
CA SER A 14 63.97 18.60 23.58
C SER A 14 62.59 19.04 24.06
N SER A 15 61.85 18.17 24.75
CA SER A 15 60.64 18.55 25.49
C SER A 15 60.84 19.86 26.29
N ASP A 16 62.06 20.11 26.80
CA ASP A 16 62.45 21.36 27.45
C ASP A 16 62.30 22.62 26.57
N SER A 17 62.48 22.50 25.26
CA SER A 17 62.31 23.61 24.31
C SER A 17 60.84 23.97 24.11
N ILE A 18 59.95 22.98 24.05
CA ILE A 18 58.49 23.18 24.01
C ILE A 18 58.03 23.77 25.35
N GLN A 19 58.51 23.23 26.49
CA GLN A 19 58.20 23.77 27.82
C GLN A 19 58.58 25.25 27.94
N LYS A 20 59.78 25.65 27.50
CA LYS A 20 60.20 27.06 27.51
C LYS A 20 59.30 27.96 26.66
N LEU A 21 58.75 27.44 25.55
CA LEU A 21 57.79 28.19 24.75
C LEU A 21 56.44 28.31 25.49
N CYS A 22 55.95 27.24 26.14
CA CYS A 22 54.75 27.29 26.98
C CYS A 22 54.90 28.25 28.16
N ASP A 23 56.06 28.25 28.84
CA ASP A 23 56.36 29.17 29.93
C ASP A 23 56.38 30.62 29.44
N ARG A 24 56.92 30.88 28.24
CA ARG A 24 56.87 32.22 27.61
C ARG A 24 55.45 32.66 27.28
N VAL A 25 54.62 31.75 26.76
CA VAL A 25 53.19 32.01 26.54
C VAL A 25 52.48 32.36 27.85
N ALA A 26 52.79 31.66 28.94
CA ALA A 26 52.13 31.86 30.24
C ALA A 26 52.63 33.09 31.02
N SER A 27 53.93 33.39 30.97
CA SER A 27 54.58 34.37 31.85
C SER A 27 54.88 35.72 31.19
N SER A 28 54.94 35.79 29.85
CA SER A 28 55.26 37.06 29.18
C SER A 28 54.08 38.03 29.21
N THR A 29 54.35 39.24 29.67
CA THR A 29 53.38 40.34 29.69
C THR A 29 53.25 41.02 28.32
N LEU A 30 54.24 40.90 27.44
CA LEU A 30 54.24 41.48 26.09
C LEU A 30 53.48 40.59 25.10
N LEU A 31 52.51 41.16 24.39
CA LEU A 31 51.71 40.45 23.38
C LEU A 31 52.57 39.91 22.24
N GLU A 32 53.56 40.68 21.79
CA GLU A 32 54.48 40.27 20.70
C GLU A 32 55.27 39.00 21.07
N ASP A 33 55.77 38.94 22.30
CA ASP A 33 56.50 37.77 22.80
C ASP A 33 55.63 36.53 22.92
N ARG A 34 54.36 36.69 23.35
CA ARG A 34 53.38 35.59 23.37
C ARG A 34 53.05 35.14 21.95
N ARG A 35 52.82 36.07 21.02
CA ARG A 35 52.50 35.77 19.62
C ARG A 35 53.62 35.02 18.91
N ASP A 36 54.87 35.43 19.11
CA ASP A 36 56.04 34.75 18.55
C ASP A 36 56.22 33.34 19.15
N ALA A 37 55.95 33.17 20.44
CA ALA A 37 55.99 31.86 21.09
C ALA A 37 54.90 30.92 20.52
N VAL A 38 53.65 31.38 20.35
CA VAL A 38 52.57 30.58 19.73
C VAL A 38 52.89 30.25 18.28
N ARG A 39 53.46 31.18 17.52
CA ARG A 39 53.91 30.91 16.13
C ARG A 39 54.98 29.81 16.08
N ALA A 40 55.91 29.81 17.04
CA ALA A 40 56.92 28.76 17.16
C ALA A 40 56.27 27.41 17.52
N ILE A 41 55.35 27.38 18.50
CA ILE A 41 54.61 26.15 18.87
C ILE A 41 53.83 25.59 17.68
N LYS A 42 53.16 26.44 16.90
CA LYS A 42 52.48 26.04 15.65
C LYS A 42 53.40 25.33 14.68
N SER A 43 54.64 25.80 14.51
CA SER A 43 55.60 25.16 13.59
C SER A 43 56.06 23.78 14.08
N LEU A 44 56.02 23.54 15.39
CA LEU A 44 56.38 22.28 16.02
C LEU A 44 55.21 21.30 16.10
N SER A 45 53.96 21.78 16.09
CA SER A 45 52.76 20.97 16.35
C SER A 45 52.51 19.86 15.34
N LYS A 46 53.02 19.97 14.11
CA LYS A 46 52.93 18.89 13.11
C LYS A 46 53.89 17.74 13.42
N LYS A 47 55.14 18.07 13.73
CA LYS A 47 56.22 17.08 13.91
C LYS A 47 56.28 16.50 15.33
N TYR A 48 55.88 17.29 16.32
CA TYR A 48 55.92 16.94 17.75
C TYR A 48 54.52 16.99 18.36
N ARG A 49 53.54 16.41 17.65
CA ARG A 49 52.10 16.49 17.98
C ARG A 49 51.77 16.08 19.41
N VAL A 50 52.36 14.99 19.91
CA VAL A 50 52.12 14.47 21.27
C VAL A 50 52.66 15.41 22.35
N GLU A 51 53.90 15.87 22.21
CA GLU A 51 54.54 16.78 23.16
C GLU A 51 53.84 18.14 23.18
N VAL A 52 53.48 18.67 22.01
CA VAL A 52 52.73 19.93 21.90
C VAL A 52 51.30 19.79 22.43
N GLY A 53 50.61 18.68 22.16
CA GLY A 53 49.27 18.42 22.70
C GLY A 53 49.28 18.38 24.22
N THR A 54 50.12 17.53 24.81
CA THR A 54 50.19 17.37 26.28
C THR A 54 50.69 18.60 27.04
N MET A 55 51.57 19.43 26.45
CA MET A 55 52.20 20.52 27.18
C MET A 55 51.65 21.91 26.83
N ALA A 56 51.07 22.10 25.64
CA ALA A 56 50.66 23.43 25.15
C ALA A 56 49.14 23.63 25.08
N MET A 57 48.32 22.57 25.07
CA MET A 57 46.88 22.67 24.82
C MET A 57 46.14 23.61 25.79
N ASP A 58 46.34 23.48 27.09
CA ASP A 58 45.76 24.39 28.09
C ASP A 58 46.23 25.84 27.92
N HIS A 59 47.50 26.03 27.54
CA HIS A 59 48.06 27.37 27.30
C HIS A 59 47.43 28.01 26.06
N LEU A 60 47.18 27.22 25.01
CA LEU A 60 46.50 27.67 23.79
C LEU A 60 45.03 28.01 24.09
N LEU A 61 44.32 27.20 24.89
CA LEU A 61 42.95 27.49 25.33
C LEU A 61 42.88 28.78 26.16
N ARG A 62 43.84 29.01 27.06
CA ARG A 62 43.93 30.27 27.82
C ARG A 62 44.17 31.49 26.92
N ILE A 63 44.95 31.37 25.85
CA ILE A 63 45.13 32.43 24.84
C ILE A 63 43.79 32.76 24.18
N LEU A 64 43.01 31.75 23.79
CA LEU A 64 41.69 31.92 23.19
C LEU A 64 40.70 32.66 24.12
N GLN A 65 40.89 32.56 25.44
CA GLN A 65 40.09 33.29 26.43
C GLN A 65 40.60 34.71 26.70
N SER A 66 41.92 34.90 26.81
CA SER A 66 42.53 36.14 27.32
C SER A 66 42.94 37.15 26.24
N ASP A 67 43.45 36.69 25.10
CA ASP A 67 44.03 37.53 24.04
C ASP A 67 43.05 37.76 22.86
N ARG A 68 41.75 37.86 23.15
CA ARG A 68 40.67 37.93 22.13
C ARG A 68 40.75 39.11 21.18
N THR A 69 41.45 40.18 21.56
CA THR A 69 41.59 41.38 20.73
C THR A 69 42.57 41.23 19.57
N ASP A 70 43.44 40.20 19.61
CA ASP A 70 44.50 39.99 18.63
C ASP A 70 44.19 38.82 17.69
N THR A 71 43.83 39.11 16.44
CA THR A 71 43.40 38.09 15.48
C THR A 71 44.56 37.17 15.03
N GLU A 72 45.80 37.65 15.08
CA GLU A 72 46.98 36.86 14.69
C GLU A 72 47.29 35.76 15.69
N ILE A 73 47.35 36.06 17.00
CA ILE A 73 47.62 35.07 18.04
C ILE A 73 46.46 34.06 18.16
N LEU A 74 45.21 34.53 18.08
CA LEU A 74 44.02 33.66 18.03
C LEU A 74 44.11 32.70 16.85
N GLY A 75 44.45 33.22 15.67
CA GLY A 75 44.65 32.40 14.49
C GLY A 75 45.73 31.33 14.71
N TYR A 76 46.90 31.69 15.25
CA TYR A 76 47.96 30.70 15.47
C TYR A 76 47.57 29.67 16.53
N ALA A 77 46.84 30.06 17.57
CA ALA A 77 46.35 29.14 18.59
C ALA A 77 45.35 28.13 17.99
N LEU A 78 44.38 28.60 17.20
CA LEU A 78 43.41 27.74 16.53
C LEU A 78 44.06 26.78 15.51
N ASP A 79 45.04 27.24 14.74
CA ASP A 79 45.80 26.37 13.83
C ASP A 79 46.60 25.30 14.59
N THR A 80 47.16 25.67 15.74
CA THR A 80 47.95 24.74 16.56
C THR A 80 47.03 23.68 17.16
N LEU A 81 45.88 24.07 17.73
CA LEU A 81 44.84 23.16 18.20
C LEU A 81 44.32 22.27 17.08
N TYR A 82 44.10 22.81 15.89
CA TYR A 82 43.75 22.02 14.71
C TYR A 82 44.81 20.97 14.41
N ASN A 83 46.10 21.32 14.39
CA ASN A 83 47.17 20.35 14.14
C ASN A 83 47.28 19.27 15.25
N ILE A 84 46.92 19.59 16.50
CA ILE A 84 46.91 18.63 17.62
C ILE A 84 45.77 17.63 17.44
N VAL A 85 44.59 18.08 17.03
CA VAL A 85 43.37 17.26 16.98
C VAL A 85 43.20 16.56 15.62
N CYS A 86 43.67 17.17 14.53
CA CYS A 86 43.52 16.65 13.17
C CYS A 86 44.50 15.52 12.86
N SER A 87 43.99 14.41 12.35
CA SER A 87 44.78 13.27 11.83
C SER A 87 44.91 13.26 10.31
N ASP A 88 44.29 14.20 9.60
CA ASP A 88 44.37 14.30 8.14
C ASP A 88 45.73 14.92 7.70
N GLU A 89 46.79 14.13 7.53
CA GLU A 89 47.92 14.50 6.66
C GLU A 89 47.68 13.97 5.22
N GLU A 90 47.84 14.85 4.23
CA GLU A 90 47.60 14.59 2.78
C GLU A 90 48.74 13.77 2.10
N GLU A 91 49.62 13.11 2.86
CA GLU A 91 50.68 12.25 2.31
C GLU A 91 50.37 10.80 2.68
N GLU A 92 50.23 9.90 1.68
CA GLU A 92 49.90 8.48 1.89
C GLU A 92 50.83 7.80 2.92
N PRO A 93 50.36 7.45 4.14
CA PRO A 93 51.13 6.68 5.09
C PRO A 93 50.78 5.19 4.99
N GLU A 94 51.74 4.33 5.38
CA GLU A 94 51.55 2.88 5.44
C GLU A 94 50.43 2.50 6.45
N GLU A 95 49.56 1.54 6.12
CA GLU A 95 48.33 1.15 6.85
C GLU A 95 48.48 0.92 8.39
N ASN A 96 49.70 0.69 8.88
CA ASN A 96 49.98 0.49 10.31
C ASN A 96 50.20 1.80 11.10
N GLN A 97 50.60 2.91 10.47
CA GLN A 97 50.79 4.20 11.14
C GLN A 97 49.46 4.94 11.35
N GLN A 98 48.50 4.73 10.45
CA GLN A 98 47.20 5.39 10.44
C GLN A 98 46.35 5.08 11.70
N LYS A 99 46.35 3.83 12.17
CA LYS A 99 45.66 3.44 13.43
C LYS A 99 46.22 4.10 14.69
N GLN A 100 47.51 4.43 14.70
CA GLN A 100 48.18 5.00 15.87
C GLN A 100 47.97 6.52 15.94
N GLU A 101 47.93 7.19 14.79
CA GLU A 101 47.61 8.62 14.68
C GLU A 101 46.11 8.93 14.88
N ASP A 102 45.22 8.02 14.46
CA ASP A 102 43.78 8.12 14.74
C ASP A 102 43.47 8.01 16.24
N ASP A 103 44.17 7.13 16.98
CA ASP A 103 44.05 7.02 18.44
C ASP A 103 44.54 8.30 19.16
N LEU A 104 45.61 8.93 18.66
CA LEU A 104 46.10 10.19 19.23
C LEU A 104 45.14 11.37 19.00
N GLY A 105 44.56 11.48 17.81
CA GLY A 105 43.58 12.53 17.51
C GLY A 105 42.30 12.38 18.32
N ALA A 106 41.82 11.15 18.52
CA ALA A 106 40.68 10.88 19.37
C ALA A 106 40.95 11.25 20.84
N ARG A 107 42.12 10.91 21.39
CA ARG A 107 42.50 11.25 22.77
C ARG A 107 42.57 12.76 23.03
N PHE A 108 43.20 13.52 22.15
CA PHE A 108 43.23 14.98 22.29
C PHE A 108 41.85 15.61 22.01
N THR A 109 41.01 14.97 21.21
CA THR A 109 39.60 15.37 21.08
C THR A 109 38.87 15.20 22.41
N GLU A 110 39.04 14.07 23.11
CA GLU A 110 38.46 13.81 24.44
C GLU A 110 38.92 14.83 25.48
N GLU A 111 40.22 15.14 25.49
CA GLU A 111 40.79 16.15 26.37
C GLU A 111 40.21 17.54 26.07
N PHE A 112 40.01 17.88 24.80
CA PHE A 112 39.43 19.17 24.40
C PHE A 112 37.98 19.32 24.84
N ILE A 113 37.16 18.27 24.62
CA ILE A 113 35.73 18.28 24.94
C ILE A 113 35.44 18.03 26.42
N GLY A 114 36.41 17.54 27.20
CA GLY A 114 36.28 17.26 28.62
C GLY A 114 35.82 18.47 29.42
N GLU A 115 36.19 19.67 28.97
CA GLU A 115 35.61 20.93 29.44
C GLU A 115 34.64 21.49 28.38
N PRO A 116 33.31 21.49 28.63
CA PRO A 116 32.32 21.93 27.64
C PRO A 116 32.46 23.41 27.27
N ASP A 117 33.08 24.21 28.17
CA ASP A 117 33.38 25.62 27.93
C ASP A 117 34.34 25.85 26.76
N ASN A 118 35.16 24.85 26.40
CA ASN A 118 36.05 24.96 25.23
C ASN A 118 35.26 25.00 23.91
N ILE A 119 34.15 24.26 23.83
CA ILE A 119 33.27 24.26 22.66
C ILE A 119 32.46 25.56 22.61
N THR A 120 31.93 26.03 23.75
CA THR A 120 31.19 27.31 23.79
C THR A 120 32.11 28.50 23.49
N LEU A 121 33.37 28.45 23.93
CA LEU A 121 34.42 29.39 23.55
C LEU A 121 34.67 29.38 22.04
N LEU A 122 34.80 28.20 21.43
CA LEU A 122 34.98 28.06 19.99
C LEU A 122 33.78 28.63 19.21
N LEU A 123 32.55 28.36 19.66
CA LEU A 123 31.33 28.95 19.09
C LEU A 123 31.32 30.48 19.20
N THR A 124 31.83 31.02 20.31
CA THR A 124 31.97 32.47 20.51
C THR A 124 33.01 33.07 19.56
N LEU A 125 34.17 32.42 19.41
CA LEU A 125 35.22 32.87 18.48
C LEU A 125 34.80 32.80 17.02
N LEU A 126 33.92 31.86 16.68
CA LEU A 126 33.35 31.83 15.35
C LEU A 126 32.62 33.13 15.06
N GLU A 127 32.00 33.83 16.03
CA GLU A 127 31.26 35.09 15.83
C GLU A 127 32.10 36.21 15.20
N GLU A 128 33.42 36.19 15.42
CA GLU A 128 34.35 37.19 14.91
C GLU A 128 34.26 37.36 13.39
N PHE A 129 34.42 38.60 12.92
CA PHE A 129 34.39 38.96 11.49
C PHE A 129 35.68 38.65 10.75
N ASP A 130 36.77 38.43 11.47
CA ASP A 130 38.07 38.11 10.89
C ASP A 130 38.05 36.74 10.19
N PHE A 131 38.50 36.73 8.92
CA PHE A 131 38.50 35.53 8.10
C PHE A 131 39.40 34.43 8.68
N HIS A 132 40.58 34.78 9.21
CA HIS A 132 41.55 33.79 9.67
C HIS A 132 41.10 33.13 10.98
N VAL A 133 40.54 33.90 11.91
CA VAL A 133 39.98 33.34 13.15
C VAL A 133 38.79 32.42 12.82
N ARG A 134 37.85 32.89 12.00
CA ARG A 134 36.64 32.12 11.66
C ARG A 134 36.96 30.85 10.86
N TRP A 135 37.77 30.95 9.82
CA TRP A 135 38.15 29.80 9.00
C TRP A 135 38.83 28.71 9.82
N ARG A 136 39.80 29.09 10.67
CA ARG A 136 40.54 28.14 11.52
C ARG A 136 39.64 27.55 12.60
N GLY A 137 38.74 28.34 13.18
CA GLY A 137 37.73 27.87 14.11
C GLY A 137 36.75 26.87 13.48
N VAL A 138 36.30 27.12 12.23
CA VAL A 138 35.42 26.19 11.50
C VAL A 138 36.15 24.87 11.22
N LYS A 139 37.41 24.95 10.78
CA LYS A 139 38.23 23.74 10.56
C LYS A 139 38.36 22.91 11.83
N LEU A 140 38.68 23.53 12.96
CA LEU A 140 38.79 22.86 14.25
C LEU A 140 37.45 22.22 14.67
N LEU A 141 36.35 22.98 14.63
CA LEU A 141 35.01 22.46 14.98
C LEU A 141 34.61 21.29 14.08
N THR A 142 34.94 21.34 12.79
CA THR A 142 34.65 20.26 11.84
C THR A 142 35.40 18.99 12.20
N VAL A 143 36.68 19.07 12.57
CA VAL A 143 37.47 17.91 12.99
C VAL A 143 36.94 17.32 14.31
N LEU A 144 36.59 18.18 15.27
CA LEU A 144 35.98 17.75 16.53
C LEU A 144 34.65 17.01 16.29
N LEU A 145 33.79 17.53 15.40
CA LEU A 145 32.53 16.88 15.00
C LEU A 145 32.76 15.57 14.24
N LYS A 146 33.82 15.46 13.43
CA LYS A 146 34.18 14.21 12.74
C LYS A 146 34.68 13.14 13.72
N SER A 147 35.48 13.53 14.70
CA SER A 147 36.08 12.60 15.67
C SER A 147 35.06 12.16 16.74
N GLN A 148 34.35 13.11 17.37
CA GLN A 148 33.37 12.85 18.43
C GLN A 148 32.05 13.60 18.20
N CYS A 149 31.28 13.11 17.22
CA CYS A 149 30.05 13.74 16.76
C CYS A 149 29.01 13.95 17.88
N ALA A 150 28.64 12.89 18.62
CA ALA A 150 27.54 12.96 19.58
C ALA A 150 27.82 13.86 20.81
N PRO A 151 28.99 13.78 21.49
CA PRO A 151 29.30 14.67 22.61
C PRO A 151 29.36 16.15 22.18
N VAL A 152 30.01 16.43 21.05
CA VAL A 152 30.13 17.81 20.55
C VAL A 152 28.77 18.38 20.15
N GLN A 153 27.92 17.60 19.46
CA GLN A 153 26.55 18.02 19.12
C GLN A 153 25.72 18.30 20.38
N SER A 154 25.82 17.46 21.41
CA SER A 154 25.12 17.68 22.68
C SER A 154 25.47 19.03 23.33
N ILE A 155 26.77 19.35 23.40
CA ILE A 155 27.24 20.63 23.96
C ILE A 155 26.77 21.82 23.10
N VAL A 156 26.77 21.68 21.77
CA VAL A 156 26.29 22.72 20.86
C VAL A 156 24.79 22.97 21.02
N LEU A 157 23.98 21.91 21.18
CA LEU A 157 22.52 21.99 21.35
C LEU A 157 22.10 22.60 22.70
N VAL A 158 22.81 22.27 23.79
CA VAL A 158 22.52 22.81 25.14
C VAL A 158 23.00 24.25 25.29
N SER A 159 23.92 24.70 24.45
CA SER A 159 24.38 26.09 24.45
C SER A 159 23.21 27.03 24.06
N PRO A 160 22.82 28.00 24.91
CA PRO A 160 21.63 28.85 24.73
C PRO A 160 21.64 29.74 23.46
N MET A 161 22.71 29.64 22.66
CA MET A 161 22.93 30.37 21.43
C MET A 161 23.19 29.44 20.22
N GLY A 162 23.15 28.10 20.38
CA GLY A 162 23.52 27.13 19.34
C GLY A 162 22.50 26.99 18.20
N ASP A 163 21.21 26.94 18.53
CA ASP A 163 20.14 26.66 17.56
C ASP A 163 19.78 27.85 16.66
N THR A 164 19.86 29.09 17.17
CA THR A 164 19.56 30.29 16.37
C THR A 164 20.76 30.78 15.53
N ARG A 165 21.99 30.41 15.89
CA ARG A 165 23.22 30.89 15.21
C ARG A 165 23.71 30.00 14.08
N SER A 166 23.35 28.72 14.09
CA SER A 166 23.66 27.77 13.01
C SER A 166 22.85 28.07 11.73
N GLU A 167 21.59 28.49 11.86
CA GLU A 167 20.76 28.96 10.73
C GLU A 167 21.26 30.28 10.10
N ILE A 168 21.72 31.24 10.90
CA ILE A 168 22.13 32.58 10.40
C ILE A 168 23.38 32.54 9.51
N ARG A 169 24.19 31.46 9.57
CA ARG A 169 25.45 31.36 8.80
C ARG A 169 25.46 30.41 7.61
N LEU A 170 24.39 29.65 7.38
CA LEU A 170 24.21 28.91 6.12
C LEU A 170 24.24 29.83 4.89
N LYS A 171 23.85 31.11 5.02
CA LYS A 171 24.03 32.13 3.98
C LYS A 171 25.50 32.44 3.65
N SER A 172 26.37 32.53 4.67
CA SER A 172 27.81 32.76 4.46
C SER A 172 28.54 31.49 4.02
N TRP A 173 28.07 30.31 4.42
CA TRP A 173 28.59 29.03 3.94
C TRP A 173 28.29 28.79 2.46
N ALA A 174 27.11 29.20 1.98
CA ALA A 174 26.74 29.10 0.57
C ALA A 174 27.54 30.02 -0.36
N GLU A 175 27.98 31.20 0.12
CA GLU A 175 28.80 32.14 -0.65
C GLU A 175 30.29 31.73 -0.74
N PHE A 176 30.81 31.00 0.25
CA PHE A 176 32.20 30.52 0.27
C PHE A 176 32.36 29.07 -0.22
N GLY A 177 31.27 28.33 -0.33
CA GLY A 177 31.14 27.14 -1.16
C GLY A 177 31.06 27.49 -2.65
N GLY A 178 31.99 28.30 -3.14
CA GLY A 178 32.40 28.26 -4.54
C GLY A 178 33.07 26.92 -4.80
N CYS A 179 32.32 25.83 -4.63
CA CYS A 179 32.66 24.54 -5.17
C CYS A 179 32.79 24.79 -6.68
N SER A 180 34.03 24.94 -7.13
CA SER A 180 34.41 24.35 -8.39
C SER A 180 34.12 22.86 -8.23
N TRP A 181 32.85 22.47 -8.45
CA TRP A 181 32.39 21.10 -8.58
C TRP A 181 33.08 20.52 -9.82
N LYS A 182 34.37 20.25 -9.71
CA LYS A 182 35.13 19.37 -10.60
C LYS A 182 35.24 17.99 -9.96
N ALA A 183 34.16 17.52 -9.32
CA ALA A 183 33.90 16.10 -9.30
C ALA A 183 33.30 15.75 -10.67
N PRO A 184 33.73 14.66 -11.34
CA PRO A 184 33.17 14.27 -12.62
C PRO A 184 31.65 14.21 -12.48
N GLY A 185 30.90 14.83 -13.40
CA GLY A 185 29.47 15.15 -13.25
C GLY A 185 28.52 14.01 -12.80
N GLY A 186 29.00 12.77 -12.71
CA GLY A 186 28.29 11.66 -12.08
C GLY A 186 28.09 11.78 -10.55
N GLY A 187 29.04 12.35 -9.80
CA GLY A 187 28.97 12.37 -8.33
C GLY A 187 27.83 13.23 -7.77
N ALA A 188 27.64 14.44 -8.32
CA ALA A 188 26.57 15.35 -7.92
C ALA A 188 25.16 14.84 -8.33
N CYS A 189 25.07 14.20 -9.50
CA CYS A 189 23.83 13.56 -9.96
C CYS A 189 23.42 12.39 -9.06
N ALA A 190 24.37 11.55 -8.64
CA ALA A 190 24.09 10.42 -7.74
C ALA A 190 23.53 10.89 -6.38
N LEU A 191 24.11 11.93 -5.78
CA LEU A 191 23.60 12.52 -4.53
C LEU A 191 22.20 13.12 -4.70
N SER A 192 21.94 13.77 -5.84
CA SER A 192 20.62 14.33 -6.14
C SER A 192 19.54 13.24 -6.25
N LEU A 193 19.85 12.11 -6.89
CA LEU A 193 18.97 10.94 -6.96
C LEU A 193 18.73 10.34 -5.57
N GLN A 194 19.76 10.25 -4.73
CA GLN A 194 19.62 9.79 -3.34
C GLN A 194 18.68 10.68 -2.52
N LEU A 195 18.75 12.01 -2.67
CA LEU A 195 17.83 12.92 -2.00
C LEU A 195 16.37 12.67 -2.40
N VAL A 196 16.11 12.39 -3.68
CA VAL A 196 14.79 11.99 -4.16
C VAL A 196 14.34 10.70 -3.47
N ARG A 197 15.20 9.68 -3.44
CA ARG A 197 14.93 8.38 -2.80
C ARG A 197 14.65 8.49 -1.30
N VAL A 198 15.34 9.38 -0.58
CA VAL A 198 15.07 9.64 0.85
C VAL A 198 13.63 10.12 1.08
N MET A 199 13.10 10.98 0.20
CA MET A 199 11.74 11.51 0.33
C MET A 199 10.64 10.46 0.06
N VAL A 200 10.93 9.45 -0.77
CA VAL A 200 9.98 8.39 -1.15
C VAL A 200 10.40 7.00 -0.65
N SER A 201 11.23 6.96 0.40
CA SER A 201 11.74 5.69 0.91
C SER A 201 10.62 4.78 1.40
N PRO A 202 10.66 3.45 1.11
CA PRO A 202 9.70 2.49 1.66
C PRO A 202 9.72 2.38 3.19
N VAL A 203 10.75 2.91 3.86
CA VAL A 203 10.90 2.92 5.32
C VAL A 203 10.15 4.09 5.97
N ASN A 204 9.83 5.13 5.20
CA ASN A 204 9.08 6.29 5.70
C ASN A 204 7.63 5.90 6.01
N SER A 205 6.92 6.78 6.72
CA SER A 205 5.48 6.59 6.91
C SER A 205 4.75 6.56 5.55
N PRO A 206 3.78 5.64 5.34
CA PRO A 206 3.14 5.50 4.04
C PRO A 206 2.49 6.79 3.51
N GLY A 207 1.96 7.62 4.42
CA GLY A 207 1.37 8.92 4.06
C GLY A 207 2.40 9.95 3.58
N ALA A 208 3.59 10.01 4.18
CA ALA A 208 4.66 10.92 3.76
C ALA A 208 5.17 10.54 2.36
N THR A 209 5.45 9.26 2.14
CA THR A 209 5.90 8.75 0.83
C THR A 209 4.85 9.02 -0.24
N ALA A 210 3.58 8.72 0.00
CA ALA A 210 2.51 8.96 -0.97
C ALA A 210 2.34 10.45 -1.32
N SER A 211 2.48 11.35 -0.34
CA SER A 211 2.45 12.79 -0.56
C SER A 211 3.60 13.25 -1.45
N CYS A 212 4.82 12.82 -1.15
CA CYS A 212 6.02 13.11 -1.95
C CYS A 212 5.90 12.56 -3.38
N GLN A 213 5.47 11.30 -3.55
CA GLN A 213 5.26 10.68 -4.87
C GLN A 213 4.27 11.47 -5.73
N ARG A 214 3.19 11.97 -5.13
CA ARG A 214 2.21 12.82 -5.81
C ARG A 214 2.79 14.18 -6.19
N ALA A 215 3.51 14.83 -5.28
CA ALA A 215 4.17 16.11 -5.55
C ALA A 215 5.20 15.99 -6.69
N MET A 216 5.97 14.90 -6.72
CA MET A 216 6.95 14.61 -7.76
C MET A 216 6.31 14.41 -9.14
N PHE A 217 5.12 13.82 -9.20
CA PHE A 217 4.37 13.71 -10.45
C PHE A 217 3.83 15.08 -10.91
N GLN A 218 3.28 15.86 -9.99
CA GLN A 218 2.69 17.18 -10.27
C GLN A 218 3.73 18.20 -10.73
N CYS A 219 4.94 18.17 -10.18
CA CYS A 219 6.02 19.09 -10.56
C CYS A 219 6.83 18.65 -11.79
N GLY A 220 6.54 17.48 -12.38
CA GLY A 220 7.23 16.99 -13.58
C GLY A 220 8.50 16.18 -13.31
N LEU A 221 8.84 15.88 -12.04
CA LEU A 221 10.08 15.22 -11.69
C LEU A 221 10.13 13.77 -12.19
N LEU A 222 9.04 13.00 -12.03
CA LEU A 222 8.97 11.61 -12.53
C LEU A 222 9.18 11.56 -14.06
N GLN A 223 8.58 12.50 -14.77
CA GLN A 223 8.66 12.64 -16.22
C GLN A 223 10.10 12.93 -16.66
N GLN A 224 10.80 13.81 -15.92
CA GLN A 224 12.20 14.12 -16.16
C GLN A 224 13.12 12.90 -15.90
N LEU A 225 12.87 12.15 -14.82
CA LEU A 225 13.61 10.91 -14.52
C LEU A 225 13.40 9.84 -15.61
N CYS A 226 12.18 9.68 -16.10
CA CYS A 226 11.88 8.76 -17.21
C CYS A 226 12.56 9.20 -18.52
N THR A 227 12.71 10.50 -18.74
CA THR A 227 13.46 11.04 -19.89
C THR A 227 14.94 10.66 -19.83
N ILE A 228 15.55 10.71 -18.64
CA ILE A 228 16.94 10.25 -18.43
C ILE A 228 17.06 8.74 -18.67
N LEU A 229 16.10 7.95 -18.17
CA LEU A 229 16.07 6.49 -18.35
C LEU A 229 16.07 6.09 -19.84
N MET A 230 15.40 6.87 -20.69
CA MET A 230 15.31 6.62 -22.14
C MET A 230 16.44 7.30 -22.94
N ALA A 231 17.31 8.06 -22.31
CA ALA A 231 18.38 8.80 -22.99
C ALA A 231 19.57 7.89 -23.35
N THR A 232 20.16 8.13 -24.52
CA THR A 232 21.38 7.44 -24.95
C THR A 232 22.63 8.09 -24.35
N GLY A 233 23.60 7.29 -23.94
CA GLY A 233 24.90 7.79 -23.46
C GLY A 233 24.96 8.10 -21.96
N VAL A 234 23.93 7.73 -21.19
CA VAL A 234 23.95 7.81 -19.71
C VAL A 234 24.92 6.76 -19.16
N PRO A 235 25.87 7.12 -18.27
CA PRO A 235 26.75 6.15 -17.61
C PRO A 235 25.96 5.06 -16.88
N ALA A 236 26.45 3.82 -16.90
CA ALA A 236 25.74 2.66 -16.35
C ALA A 236 25.36 2.83 -14.87
N ASP A 237 26.22 3.44 -14.06
CA ASP A 237 25.97 3.67 -12.63
C ASP A 237 24.85 4.68 -12.41
N ILE A 238 24.83 5.77 -13.20
CA ILE A 238 23.78 6.79 -13.15
C ILE A 238 22.45 6.22 -13.67
N LEU A 239 22.49 5.40 -14.73
CA LEU A 239 21.30 4.73 -15.23
C LEU A 239 20.71 3.79 -14.19
N THR A 240 21.56 3.00 -13.51
CA THR A 240 21.15 2.08 -12.44
C THR A 240 20.50 2.82 -11.28
N GLU A 241 21.11 3.91 -10.80
CA GLU A 241 20.53 4.73 -9.73
C GLU A 241 19.27 5.48 -10.17
N THR A 242 19.19 5.90 -11.44
CA THR A 242 17.98 6.51 -12.00
C THR A 242 16.84 5.50 -12.01
N ILE A 243 17.09 4.25 -12.43
CA ILE A 243 16.10 3.17 -12.40
C ILE A 243 15.63 2.94 -10.95
N ASN A 244 16.55 2.77 -9.98
CA ASN A 244 16.21 2.61 -8.56
C ASN A 244 15.37 3.78 -8.02
N THR A 245 15.68 5.00 -8.45
CA THR A 245 14.93 6.21 -8.06
C THR A 245 13.52 6.19 -8.63
N VAL A 246 13.37 5.90 -9.93
CA VAL A 246 12.05 5.76 -10.57
C VAL A 246 11.24 4.67 -9.87
N SER A 247 11.84 3.53 -9.52
CA SER A 247 11.18 2.44 -8.79
C SER A 247 10.48 2.95 -7.52
N GLU A 248 11.18 3.70 -6.68
CA GLU A 248 10.62 4.20 -5.41
C GLU A 248 9.59 5.31 -5.61
N VAL A 249 9.73 6.13 -6.67
CA VAL A 249 8.75 7.17 -7.02
C VAL A 249 7.43 6.57 -7.54
N ILE A 250 7.47 5.40 -8.18
CA ILE A 250 6.24 4.73 -8.68
C ILE A 250 5.65 3.73 -7.69
N ARG A 251 6.42 3.19 -6.74
CA ARG A 251 6.01 2.07 -5.86
C ARG A 251 4.71 2.34 -5.12
N GLY A 252 3.65 1.62 -5.48
CA GLY A 252 2.33 1.70 -4.83
C GLY A 252 1.55 2.98 -5.11
N ALA A 253 1.98 3.80 -6.08
CA ALA A 253 1.31 5.01 -6.51
C ALA A 253 0.69 4.80 -7.90
N GLU A 254 -0.61 4.51 -7.95
CA GLU A 254 -1.34 4.11 -9.17
C GLU A 254 -1.14 5.09 -10.33
N VAL A 255 -1.28 6.40 -10.10
CA VAL A 255 -1.09 7.44 -11.13
C VAL A 255 0.33 7.41 -11.72
N ASN A 256 1.33 7.18 -10.87
CA ASN A 256 2.73 7.16 -11.27
C ASN A 256 3.06 5.86 -12.03
N GLN A 257 2.47 4.73 -11.61
CA GLN A 257 2.60 3.43 -12.29
C GLN A 257 1.94 3.47 -13.68
N ASP A 258 0.74 4.04 -13.80
CA ASP A 258 0.03 4.23 -15.06
C ASP A 258 0.81 5.14 -16.02
N TYR A 259 1.36 6.24 -15.51
CA TYR A 259 2.25 7.08 -16.29
C TYR A 259 3.46 6.29 -16.80
N PHE A 260 4.13 5.54 -15.92
CA PHE A 260 5.30 4.76 -16.28
C PHE A 260 5.00 3.70 -17.35
N ALA A 261 3.85 3.02 -17.27
CA ALA A 261 3.40 2.06 -18.28
C ALA A 261 3.20 2.70 -19.67
N SER A 262 2.80 3.99 -19.71
CA SER A 262 2.62 4.75 -20.96
C SER A 262 3.92 5.18 -21.64
N VAL A 263 5.06 5.12 -20.93
CA VAL A 263 6.36 5.56 -21.46
C VAL A 263 6.88 4.54 -22.48
N ASN A 264 7.27 5.04 -23.65
CA ASN A 264 7.85 4.24 -24.73
C ASN A 264 9.29 4.67 -25.02
N ALA A 265 10.17 3.69 -25.21
CA ALA A 265 11.54 3.93 -25.64
C ALA A 265 11.56 4.34 -27.13
N PRO A 266 12.40 5.34 -27.51
CA PRO A 266 12.52 5.84 -28.87
C PRO A 266 13.26 4.83 -29.77
N SER A 267 12.57 3.75 -30.12
CA SER A 267 13.04 2.67 -30.97
C SER A 267 12.05 2.45 -32.12
N ASN A 268 12.46 1.71 -33.15
CA ASN A 268 11.57 1.36 -34.27
C ASN A 268 11.42 -0.17 -34.36
N PRO A 269 10.24 -0.74 -34.05
CA PRO A 269 9.04 -0.08 -33.53
C PRO A 269 9.23 0.46 -32.09
N PRO A 270 8.42 1.45 -31.64
CA PRO A 270 8.48 1.94 -30.27
C PRO A 270 8.15 0.82 -29.29
N ARG A 271 8.92 0.74 -28.20
CA ARG A 271 8.81 -0.35 -27.22
C ARG A 271 8.37 0.21 -25.87
N PRO A 272 7.36 -0.39 -25.22
CA PRO A 272 6.98 -0.01 -23.86
C PRO A 272 8.17 -0.13 -22.90
N ALA A 273 8.27 0.80 -21.94
CA ALA A 273 9.33 0.82 -20.93
C ALA A 273 9.46 -0.53 -20.22
N ILE A 274 8.33 -1.14 -19.88
CA ILE A 274 8.24 -2.45 -19.21
C ILE A 274 8.92 -3.56 -20.04
N VAL A 275 8.71 -3.57 -21.36
CA VAL A 275 9.34 -4.56 -22.25
C VAL A 275 10.85 -4.35 -22.31
N VAL A 276 11.31 -3.09 -22.39
CA VAL A 276 12.74 -2.76 -22.40
C VAL A 276 13.43 -3.14 -21.08
N LEU A 277 12.75 -2.94 -19.95
CA LEU A 277 13.18 -3.40 -18.65
C LEU A 277 13.34 -4.92 -18.66
N LEU A 278 12.28 -5.67 -18.99
CA LEU A 278 12.34 -7.14 -19.01
C LEU A 278 13.41 -7.68 -19.96
N MET A 279 13.60 -7.07 -21.13
CA MET A 279 14.70 -7.41 -22.05
C MET A 279 16.07 -7.24 -21.40
N SER A 280 16.26 -6.19 -20.59
CA SER A 280 17.53 -5.95 -19.88
C SER A 280 17.70 -6.91 -18.71
N MET A 281 16.61 -7.29 -18.04
CA MET A 281 16.59 -8.22 -16.90
C MET A 281 17.04 -9.63 -17.28
N VAL A 282 16.58 -10.16 -18.42
CA VAL A 282 16.88 -11.54 -18.87
C VAL A 282 18.11 -11.62 -19.78
N ASN A 283 18.80 -10.51 -20.02
CA ASN A 283 19.95 -10.48 -20.91
C ASN A 283 21.24 -10.79 -20.15
N GLU A 284 21.81 -11.97 -20.43
CA GLU A 284 23.05 -12.50 -19.86
C GLU A 284 24.29 -11.58 -20.00
N ARG A 285 24.26 -10.59 -20.89
CA ARG A 285 25.37 -9.65 -21.08
C ARG A 285 25.28 -8.41 -20.21
N GLN A 286 24.13 -8.14 -19.60
CA GLN A 286 23.95 -6.94 -18.79
C GLN A 286 24.62 -7.08 -17.41
N PRO A 287 25.18 -6.01 -16.84
CA PRO A 287 25.75 -6.00 -15.50
C PRO A 287 24.74 -6.47 -14.46
N PHE A 288 25.22 -7.20 -13.46
CA PHE A 288 24.38 -7.76 -12.39
C PHE A 288 23.56 -6.70 -11.65
N VAL A 289 24.18 -5.58 -11.27
CA VAL A 289 23.52 -4.49 -10.54
C VAL A 289 22.41 -3.85 -11.38
N LEU A 290 22.60 -3.73 -12.69
CA LEU A 290 21.58 -3.22 -13.59
C LEU A 290 20.37 -4.15 -13.65
N ARG A 291 20.58 -5.48 -13.73
CA ARG A 291 19.47 -6.45 -13.70
C ARG A 291 18.68 -6.38 -12.40
N CYS A 292 19.35 -6.18 -11.26
CA CYS A 292 18.71 -6.00 -9.96
C CYS A 292 17.86 -4.73 -9.92
N ALA A 293 18.38 -3.60 -10.41
CA ALA A 293 17.64 -2.34 -10.46
C ALA A 293 16.40 -2.44 -11.37
N VAL A 294 16.56 -3.11 -12.52
CA VAL A 294 15.47 -3.37 -13.46
C VAL A 294 14.39 -4.26 -12.85
N LEU A 295 14.78 -5.35 -12.18
CA LEU A 295 13.84 -6.20 -11.43
C LEU A 295 13.10 -5.37 -10.37
N TYR A 296 13.82 -4.55 -9.60
CA TYR A 296 13.22 -3.70 -8.58
C TYR A 296 12.20 -2.71 -9.15
N CYS A 297 12.49 -2.12 -10.31
CA CYS A 297 11.56 -1.24 -11.01
C CYS A 297 10.30 -1.98 -11.45
N PHE A 298 10.46 -3.20 -11.99
CA PHE A 298 9.34 -4.06 -12.35
C PHE A 298 8.48 -4.46 -11.13
N GLN A 299 9.11 -4.81 -10.01
CA GLN A 299 8.42 -5.09 -8.74
C GLN A 299 7.64 -3.87 -8.25
N CYS A 300 8.25 -2.68 -8.27
CA CYS A 300 7.60 -1.45 -7.84
C CYS A 300 6.44 -1.02 -8.76
N PHE A 301 6.54 -1.32 -10.05
CA PHE A 301 5.44 -1.13 -11.01
C PHE A 301 4.22 -2.02 -10.66
N LEU A 302 4.45 -3.26 -10.22
CA LEU A 302 3.39 -4.22 -9.88
C LEU A 302 2.88 -4.10 -8.43
N TYR A 303 3.65 -3.47 -7.54
CA TYR A 303 3.31 -3.37 -6.12
C TYR A 303 1.97 -2.65 -5.92
N LYS A 304 0.98 -3.37 -5.38
CA LYS A 304 -0.42 -2.92 -5.19
C LYS A 304 -1.14 -2.49 -6.49
N ASN A 305 -0.68 -2.97 -7.65
CA ASN A 305 -1.22 -2.59 -8.96
C ASN A 305 -1.89 -3.78 -9.66
N HIS A 306 -3.14 -4.07 -9.32
CA HIS A 306 -3.86 -5.22 -9.89
C HIS A 306 -4.08 -5.10 -11.41
N LYS A 307 -4.20 -3.88 -11.92
CA LYS A 307 -4.31 -3.58 -13.36
C LYS A 307 -3.03 -3.99 -14.09
N GLY A 308 -1.88 -3.49 -13.64
CA GLY A 308 -0.58 -3.86 -14.22
C GLY A 308 -0.28 -5.36 -14.12
N GLN A 309 -0.62 -6.00 -12.99
CA GLN A 309 -0.52 -7.46 -12.84
C GLN A 309 -1.36 -8.21 -13.89
N GLY A 310 -2.61 -7.78 -14.11
CA GLY A 310 -3.48 -8.35 -15.13
C GLY A 310 -2.96 -8.14 -16.56
N GLU A 311 -2.41 -6.98 -16.87
CA GLU A 311 -1.80 -6.69 -18.17
C GLU A 311 -0.62 -7.64 -18.45
N ILE A 312 0.25 -7.90 -17.47
CA ILE A 312 1.37 -8.83 -17.63
C ILE A 312 0.88 -10.26 -17.85
N VAL A 313 -0.03 -10.77 -17.01
CA VAL A 313 -0.53 -12.16 -17.12
C VAL A 313 -1.33 -12.38 -18.40
N ALA A 314 -2.08 -11.37 -18.86
CA ALA A 314 -2.80 -11.44 -20.13
C ALA A 314 -1.86 -11.70 -21.33
N THR A 315 -0.62 -11.20 -21.30
CA THR A 315 0.35 -11.45 -22.38
C THR A 315 0.85 -12.89 -22.50
N LEU A 316 0.58 -13.74 -21.48
CA LEU A 316 0.89 -15.18 -21.48
C LEU A 316 -0.29 -16.03 -21.99
N LEU A 317 -1.48 -15.44 -22.06
CA LEU A 317 -2.68 -16.14 -22.50
C LEU A 317 -2.86 -16.03 -24.02
N PRO A 318 -3.42 -17.07 -24.68
CA PRO A 318 -3.78 -17.00 -26.09
C PRO A 318 -4.75 -15.84 -26.34
N SER A 319 -4.28 -14.82 -27.05
CA SER A 319 -5.06 -13.64 -27.44
C SER A 319 -4.69 -13.27 -28.88
N THR A 320 -5.54 -12.49 -29.55
CA THR A 320 -5.38 -12.08 -30.96
C THR A 320 -4.22 -11.08 -31.19
N ILE A 321 -3.22 -11.06 -30.30
CA ILE A 321 -2.10 -10.11 -30.35
C ILE A 321 -1.18 -10.47 -31.51
N ASP A 322 -0.78 -9.45 -32.28
CA ASP A 322 0.09 -9.56 -33.45
C ASP A 322 1.38 -10.34 -33.14
N ALA A 323 1.61 -11.43 -33.89
CA ALA A 323 2.75 -12.34 -33.73
C ALA A 323 4.14 -11.72 -34.00
N SER A 324 4.20 -10.45 -34.40
CA SER A 324 5.43 -9.75 -34.79
C SER A 324 6.11 -8.97 -33.65
N SER A 325 5.44 -8.80 -32.50
CA SER A 325 5.95 -8.02 -31.36
C SER A 325 6.35 -8.92 -30.18
N ILE A 326 7.45 -8.58 -29.50
CA ILE A 326 7.93 -9.31 -28.32
C ILE A 326 7.13 -8.83 -27.11
N SER A 327 6.42 -9.73 -26.44
CA SER A 327 5.61 -9.41 -25.25
C SER A 327 6.37 -9.59 -23.93
N ALA A 328 5.84 -9.02 -22.85
CA ALA A 328 6.36 -9.23 -21.49
C ALA A 328 6.34 -10.72 -21.10
N GLY A 329 5.23 -11.41 -21.37
CA GLY A 329 5.07 -12.84 -21.09
C GLY A 329 6.09 -13.72 -21.83
N GLN A 330 6.39 -13.42 -23.10
CA GLN A 330 7.42 -14.15 -23.85
C GLN A 330 8.81 -13.99 -23.22
N LEU A 331 9.16 -12.79 -22.77
CA LEU A 331 10.44 -12.53 -22.09
C LEU A 331 10.52 -13.25 -20.74
N LEU A 332 9.43 -13.24 -19.97
CA LEU A 332 9.36 -13.94 -18.68
C LEU A 332 9.46 -15.45 -18.88
N CYS A 333 8.74 -16.05 -19.84
CA CYS A 333 8.89 -17.47 -20.16
C CYS A 333 10.29 -17.81 -20.69
N GLY A 334 10.86 -16.93 -21.53
CA GLY A 334 12.22 -17.09 -22.03
C GLY A 334 13.27 -17.08 -20.91
N GLY A 335 13.12 -16.18 -19.92
CA GLY A 335 13.98 -16.13 -18.74
C GLY A 335 13.73 -17.30 -17.76
N LEU A 336 12.48 -17.73 -17.58
CA LEU A 336 12.13 -18.82 -16.66
C LEU A 336 12.74 -20.16 -17.08
N PHE A 337 12.92 -20.36 -18.39
CA PHE A 337 13.43 -21.59 -18.99
C PHE A 337 14.80 -21.40 -19.68
N SER A 338 15.52 -20.31 -19.39
CA SER A 338 16.88 -20.10 -19.88
C SER A 338 17.89 -21.02 -19.22
N ALA A 339 19.08 -21.14 -19.81
CA ALA A 339 20.21 -21.83 -19.19
C ALA A 339 20.85 -21.02 -18.04
N ASP A 340 20.67 -19.68 -18.03
CA ASP A 340 21.15 -18.79 -16.97
C ASP A 340 20.25 -18.84 -15.73
N SER A 341 20.84 -19.18 -14.58
CA SER A 341 20.13 -19.26 -13.30
C SER A 341 19.69 -17.91 -12.76
N LEU A 342 20.42 -16.82 -13.06
CA LEU A 342 20.00 -15.48 -12.67
C LEU A 342 18.71 -15.09 -13.40
N SER A 343 18.68 -15.32 -14.70
CA SER A 343 17.49 -15.07 -15.52
C SER A 343 16.29 -15.91 -15.07
N ASN A 344 16.51 -17.18 -14.69
CA ASN A 344 15.45 -18.01 -14.12
C ASN A 344 14.90 -17.41 -12.82
N TRP A 345 15.78 -17.01 -11.89
CA TRP A 345 15.38 -16.44 -10.61
C TRP A 345 14.64 -15.11 -10.79
N CYS A 346 15.18 -14.20 -11.61
CA CYS A 346 14.54 -12.92 -11.92
C CYS A 346 13.15 -13.11 -12.53
N ALA A 347 13.01 -14.00 -13.51
CA ALA A 347 11.74 -14.26 -14.16
C ALA A 347 10.72 -14.90 -13.21
N ALA A 348 11.15 -15.83 -12.36
CA ALA A 348 10.29 -16.47 -11.37
C ALA A 348 9.80 -15.47 -10.31
N VAL A 349 10.69 -14.62 -9.78
CA VAL A 349 10.32 -13.56 -8.82
C VAL A 349 9.45 -12.50 -9.48
N ALA A 350 9.74 -12.07 -10.71
CA ALA A 350 8.91 -11.14 -11.46
C ALA A 350 7.48 -11.68 -11.66
N LEU A 351 7.34 -12.98 -11.99
CA LEU A 351 6.03 -13.64 -12.06
C LEU A 351 5.36 -13.74 -10.69
N ALA A 352 6.11 -14.01 -9.61
CA ALA A 352 5.54 -14.05 -8.26
C ALA A 352 4.92 -12.70 -7.88
N HIS A 353 5.58 -11.58 -8.21
CA HIS A 353 5.04 -10.22 -8.01
C HIS A 353 3.83 -9.92 -8.91
N ALA A 354 3.71 -10.56 -10.07
CA ALA A 354 2.52 -10.48 -10.93
C ALA A 354 1.30 -11.22 -10.34
N LEU A 355 1.53 -12.13 -9.39
CA LEU A 355 0.49 -12.93 -8.73
C LEU A 355 0.21 -12.49 -7.29
N GLN A 356 1.08 -11.68 -6.70
CA GLN A 356 0.99 -11.28 -5.30
C GLN A 356 -0.35 -10.59 -5.02
N ASP A 357 -1.05 -11.05 -3.97
CA ASP A 357 -2.34 -10.56 -3.51
C ASP A 357 -3.45 -10.51 -4.59
N ASN A 358 -3.32 -11.30 -5.66
CA ASN A 358 -4.24 -11.29 -6.79
C ASN A 358 -4.75 -12.68 -7.17
N LEU A 359 -5.86 -13.08 -6.56
CA LEU A 359 -6.48 -14.40 -6.78
C LEU A 359 -6.88 -14.62 -8.25
N THR A 360 -7.46 -13.61 -8.89
CA THR A 360 -7.89 -13.70 -10.29
C THR A 360 -6.71 -14.06 -11.20
N GLN A 361 -5.56 -13.39 -11.04
CA GLN A 361 -4.40 -13.67 -11.88
C GLN A 361 -3.75 -15.02 -11.59
N LYS A 362 -3.80 -15.49 -10.33
CA LYS A 362 -3.38 -16.86 -9.98
C LYS A 362 -4.19 -17.90 -10.75
N GLU A 363 -5.51 -17.74 -10.82
CA GLU A 363 -6.39 -18.63 -11.59
C GLU A 363 -6.16 -18.50 -13.10
N GLN A 364 -6.01 -17.28 -13.62
CA GLN A 364 -5.74 -17.07 -15.04
C GLN A 364 -4.43 -17.73 -15.48
N LEU A 365 -3.37 -17.62 -14.68
CA LEU A 365 -2.06 -18.18 -15.02
C LEU A 365 -2.10 -19.72 -15.12
N LEU A 366 -3.03 -20.41 -14.44
CA LEU A 366 -3.18 -21.88 -14.54
C LEU A 366 -3.58 -22.33 -15.94
N ARG A 367 -4.17 -21.42 -16.74
CA ARG A 367 -4.62 -21.69 -18.12
C ARG A 367 -3.47 -21.68 -19.13
N VAL A 368 -2.30 -21.17 -18.76
CA VAL A 368 -1.15 -21.06 -19.66
C VAL A 368 -0.60 -22.46 -20.00
N GLN A 369 -0.56 -22.77 -21.29
CA GLN A 369 -0.04 -24.02 -21.84
C GLN A 369 1.21 -23.76 -22.65
N LEU A 370 2.27 -24.53 -22.39
CA LEU A 370 3.54 -24.45 -23.09
C LEU A 370 3.60 -25.49 -24.20
N ALA A 371 4.09 -25.04 -25.37
CA ALA A 371 4.34 -25.94 -26.49
C ALA A 371 5.53 -26.84 -26.19
N THR A 372 5.33 -28.15 -26.30
CA THR A 372 6.38 -29.17 -26.17
C THR A 372 6.90 -29.61 -27.54
N SER A 373 7.97 -30.42 -27.56
CA SER A 373 8.47 -31.04 -28.79
C SER A 373 7.36 -31.74 -29.58
N LEU A 374 7.44 -31.69 -30.91
CA LEU A 374 6.51 -32.35 -31.84
C LEU A 374 6.15 -33.77 -31.37
N GLY A 375 4.86 -34.01 -31.15
CA GLY A 375 4.32 -35.31 -30.73
C GLY A 375 4.13 -35.51 -29.21
N LYS A 376 4.58 -34.59 -28.36
CA LYS A 376 4.25 -34.59 -26.92
C LYS A 376 3.05 -33.67 -26.64
N PRO A 377 2.18 -34.01 -25.67
CA PRO A 377 1.07 -33.15 -25.26
C PRO A 377 1.60 -31.86 -24.60
N PRO A 378 0.86 -30.74 -24.71
CA PRO A 378 1.23 -29.50 -24.04
C PRO A 378 1.30 -29.70 -22.52
N VAL A 379 2.17 -28.94 -21.88
CA VAL A 379 2.35 -28.95 -20.42
C VAL A 379 1.95 -27.58 -19.86
N SER A 380 1.24 -27.56 -18.75
CA SER A 380 0.90 -26.30 -18.09
C SER A 380 2.16 -25.59 -17.56
N LEU A 381 2.12 -24.26 -17.48
CA LEU A 381 3.21 -23.49 -16.90
C LEU A 381 3.53 -23.94 -15.46
N LEU A 382 2.50 -24.15 -14.64
CA LEU A 382 2.61 -24.65 -13.28
C LEU A 382 3.40 -25.98 -13.25
N GLN A 383 3.00 -26.95 -14.07
CA GLN A 383 3.65 -28.25 -14.07
C GLN A 383 5.08 -28.19 -14.61
N GLN A 384 5.33 -27.38 -15.64
CA GLN A 384 6.68 -27.24 -16.17
C GLN A 384 7.63 -26.60 -15.15
N SER A 385 7.16 -25.62 -14.36
CA SER A 385 7.93 -25.06 -13.24
C SER A 385 8.25 -26.13 -12.20
N THR A 386 7.33 -27.04 -11.89
CA THR A 386 7.59 -28.16 -10.97
C THR A 386 8.55 -29.20 -11.57
N ASN A 387 8.42 -29.52 -12.86
CA ASN A 387 9.29 -30.48 -13.54
C ASN A 387 10.77 -30.06 -13.53
N ILE A 388 11.07 -28.77 -13.58
CA ILE A 388 12.47 -28.27 -13.56
C ILE A 388 13.14 -28.50 -12.21
N LEU A 389 12.35 -28.59 -11.12
CA LEU A 389 12.89 -28.87 -9.78
C LEU A 389 13.53 -30.26 -9.69
N SER A 390 13.03 -31.24 -10.45
CA SER A 390 13.54 -32.62 -10.48
C SER A 390 14.63 -32.87 -11.53
N GLN A 391 14.92 -31.92 -12.41
CA GLN A 391 15.85 -32.08 -13.54
C GLN A 391 17.33 -31.78 -13.21
N GLY A 392 17.72 -31.75 -11.92
CA GLY A 392 19.09 -31.45 -11.52
C GLY A 392 19.53 -30.01 -11.84
N SER A 393 18.60 -29.06 -11.78
CA SER A 393 18.84 -27.63 -11.97
C SER A 393 19.67 -27.02 -10.83
N ARG A 394 20.27 -25.84 -11.08
CA ARG A 394 21.03 -25.11 -10.05
C ARG A 394 20.13 -24.72 -8.87
N VAL A 395 20.68 -24.69 -7.67
CA VAL A 395 19.96 -24.28 -6.43
C VAL A 395 19.23 -22.95 -6.62
N GLN A 396 19.89 -21.93 -7.20
CA GLN A 396 19.27 -20.63 -7.46
C GLN A 396 18.02 -20.71 -8.34
N THR A 397 18.04 -21.53 -9.41
CA THR A 397 16.86 -21.76 -10.26
C THR A 397 15.74 -22.42 -9.46
N LYS A 398 16.04 -23.46 -8.67
CA LYS A 398 15.06 -24.15 -7.82
C LYS A 398 14.45 -23.20 -6.79
N VAL A 399 15.26 -22.37 -6.14
CA VAL A 399 14.81 -21.39 -5.14
C VAL A 399 13.84 -20.38 -5.78
N GLY A 400 14.19 -19.79 -6.93
CA GLY A 400 13.29 -18.87 -7.65
C GLY A 400 11.95 -19.51 -8.00
N LEU A 401 11.98 -20.73 -8.56
CA LEU A 401 10.77 -21.48 -8.93
C LEU A 401 9.93 -21.88 -7.71
N LEU A 402 10.55 -22.28 -6.60
CA LEU A 402 9.83 -22.61 -5.37
C LEU A 402 9.17 -21.37 -4.74
N MET A 403 9.81 -20.19 -4.80
CA MET A 403 9.18 -18.93 -4.38
C MET A 403 7.95 -18.60 -5.23
N LEU A 404 8.06 -18.77 -6.56
CA LEU A 404 6.92 -18.62 -7.47
C LEU A 404 5.79 -19.59 -7.13
N LEU A 405 6.08 -20.88 -6.98
CA LEU A 405 5.08 -21.91 -6.69
C LEU A 405 4.40 -21.67 -5.33
N CYS A 406 5.16 -21.35 -4.29
CA CYS A 406 4.61 -21.03 -2.97
C CYS A 406 3.69 -19.79 -3.03
N THR A 407 4.12 -18.74 -3.73
CA THR A 407 3.32 -17.52 -3.90
C THR A 407 2.04 -17.77 -4.70
N TRP A 408 2.13 -18.58 -5.76
CA TRP A 408 1.01 -18.91 -6.64
C TRP A 408 -0.04 -19.77 -5.93
N ILE A 409 0.38 -20.78 -5.18
CA ILE A 409 -0.52 -21.74 -4.52
C ILE A 409 -1.08 -21.18 -3.20
N SER A 410 -0.35 -20.27 -2.54
CA SER A 410 -0.85 -19.58 -1.34
C SER A 410 -2.19 -18.89 -1.61
N ASN A 411 -3.16 -19.06 -0.71
CA ASN A 411 -4.49 -18.46 -0.79
C ASN A 411 -5.22 -18.73 -2.12
N CYS A 412 -4.95 -19.88 -2.78
CA CYS A 412 -5.60 -20.28 -4.03
C CYS A 412 -5.87 -21.80 -4.05
N PRO A 413 -7.02 -22.26 -3.53
CA PRO A 413 -7.36 -23.69 -3.49
C PRO A 413 -7.38 -24.37 -4.86
N ILE A 414 -7.78 -23.65 -5.92
CA ILE A 414 -7.78 -24.18 -7.29
C ILE A 414 -6.35 -24.47 -7.77
N ALA A 415 -5.38 -23.62 -7.43
CA ALA A 415 -3.97 -23.87 -7.74
C ALA A 415 -3.43 -25.07 -6.93
N VAL A 416 -3.83 -25.22 -5.66
CA VAL A 416 -3.53 -26.42 -4.84
C VAL A 416 -4.06 -27.67 -5.54
N MET A 417 -5.32 -27.65 -6.00
CA MET A 417 -5.95 -28.76 -6.70
C MET A 417 -5.18 -29.12 -7.98
N HIS A 418 -4.87 -28.14 -8.84
CA HIS A 418 -4.08 -28.39 -10.05
C HIS A 418 -2.68 -28.96 -9.76
N PHE A 419 -2.02 -28.50 -8.69
CA PHE A 419 -0.72 -29.01 -8.27
C PHE A 419 -0.79 -30.46 -7.77
N LEU A 420 -1.78 -30.77 -6.93
CA LEU A 420 -1.98 -32.11 -6.35
C LEU A 420 -2.56 -33.12 -7.36
N HIS A 421 -3.20 -32.66 -8.43
CA HIS A 421 -3.74 -33.54 -9.46
C HIS A 421 -2.66 -34.37 -10.14
N ASN A 422 -1.45 -33.82 -10.31
CA ASN A 422 -0.32 -34.58 -10.82
C ASN A 422 0.32 -35.43 -9.72
N GLN A 423 0.25 -36.75 -9.91
CA GLN A 423 0.70 -37.78 -8.98
C GLN A 423 2.22 -37.76 -8.70
N ASP A 424 3.03 -37.15 -9.58
CA ASP A 424 4.49 -37.10 -9.41
C ASP A 424 4.96 -36.03 -8.41
N ASN A 425 4.14 -35.00 -8.19
CA ASN A 425 4.54 -33.82 -7.42
C ASN A 425 4.71 -34.12 -5.92
N VAL A 426 3.77 -34.83 -5.29
CA VAL A 426 3.83 -35.16 -3.85
C VAL A 426 4.97 -36.14 -3.52
N PRO A 427 5.18 -37.24 -4.27
CA PRO A 427 6.35 -38.10 -4.09
C PRO A 427 7.68 -37.36 -4.24
N PHE A 428 7.78 -36.45 -5.21
CA PHE A 428 8.97 -35.61 -5.36
C PHE A 428 9.24 -34.74 -4.12
N LEU A 429 8.24 -33.98 -3.66
CA LEU A 429 8.39 -33.12 -2.48
C LEU A 429 8.77 -33.94 -1.24
N THR A 430 8.08 -35.05 -1.01
CA THR A 430 8.31 -35.88 0.17
C THR A 430 9.68 -36.56 0.14
N GLY A 431 10.14 -36.99 -1.04
CA GLY A 431 11.51 -37.45 -1.25
C GLY A 431 12.54 -36.38 -0.90
N GLN A 432 12.42 -35.19 -1.49
CA GLN A 432 13.34 -34.07 -1.26
C GLN A 432 13.44 -33.64 0.21
N ILE A 433 12.32 -33.63 0.93
CA ILE A 433 12.29 -33.25 2.36
C ILE A 433 12.91 -34.37 3.24
N SER A 434 12.69 -35.64 2.87
CA SER A 434 13.16 -36.80 3.64
C SER A 434 14.66 -37.11 3.48
N GLU A 435 15.25 -36.72 2.34
CA GLU A 435 16.66 -37.00 2.07
C GLU A 435 17.59 -36.18 2.98
N ASN A 436 18.71 -36.75 3.39
CA ASN A 436 19.76 -36.00 4.09
C ASN A 436 20.72 -35.40 3.05
N LEU A 437 20.33 -34.25 2.50
CA LEU A 437 21.12 -33.51 1.51
C LEU A 437 22.18 -32.62 2.19
N GLY A 438 23.16 -32.18 1.39
CA GLY A 438 24.22 -31.26 1.84
C GLY A 438 23.69 -29.87 2.25
N GLU A 439 24.57 -29.04 2.83
CA GLU A 439 24.18 -27.73 3.36
C GLU A 439 23.58 -26.81 2.28
N ASP A 440 24.12 -26.87 1.06
CA ASP A 440 23.68 -26.06 -0.10
C ASP A 440 22.23 -26.34 -0.54
N GLU A 441 21.70 -27.53 -0.28
CA GLU A 441 20.34 -27.92 -0.64
C GLU A 441 19.35 -27.74 0.51
N ARG A 442 19.81 -27.43 1.75
CA ARG A 442 18.91 -27.24 2.91
C ARG A 442 17.83 -26.20 2.66
N LEU A 443 18.17 -25.11 1.96
CA LEU A 443 17.20 -24.08 1.61
C LEU A 443 16.10 -24.63 0.68
N VAL A 444 16.47 -25.43 -0.32
CA VAL A 444 15.53 -26.08 -1.25
C VAL A 444 14.63 -27.04 -0.48
N GLN A 445 15.18 -27.81 0.48
CA GLN A 445 14.39 -28.70 1.34
C GLN A 445 13.35 -27.94 2.17
N GLY A 446 13.76 -26.83 2.79
CA GLY A 446 12.86 -25.97 3.55
C GLY A 446 11.74 -25.41 2.67
N LEU A 447 12.06 -24.92 1.48
CA LEU A 447 11.08 -24.41 0.53
C LEU A 447 10.13 -25.50 -0.01
N CYS A 448 10.61 -26.73 -0.20
CA CYS A 448 9.76 -27.88 -0.51
C CYS A 448 8.81 -28.22 0.65
N ALA A 449 9.29 -28.14 1.90
CA ALA A 449 8.45 -28.31 3.08
C ALA A 449 7.38 -27.21 3.18
N LEU A 450 7.75 -25.95 2.92
CA LEU A 450 6.81 -24.85 2.85
C LEU A 450 5.74 -25.09 1.77
N LEU A 451 6.14 -25.47 0.56
CA LEU A 451 5.21 -25.75 -0.53
C LEU A 451 4.22 -26.88 -0.19
N LEU A 452 4.71 -27.99 0.39
CA LEU A 452 3.86 -29.07 0.85
C LEU A 452 2.92 -28.62 1.99
N GLY A 453 3.42 -27.78 2.90
CA GLY A 453 2.64 -27.18 3.98
C GLY A 453 1.53 -26.26 3.48
N ILE A 454 1.80 -25.44 2.46
CA ILE A 454 0.81 -24.59 1.78
C ILE A 454 -0.27 -25.46 1.13
N CYS A 455 0.13 -26.54 0.45
CA CYS A 455 -0.78 -27.52 -0.15
C CYS A 455 -1.65 -28.26 0.87
N ILE A 456 -1.28 -28.30 2.15
CA ILE A 456 -2.14 -28.83 3.23
C ILE A 456 -3.04 -27.72 3.76
N TYR A 457 -2.48 -26.55 4.07
CA TYR A 457 -3.20 -25.46 4.71
C TYR A 457 -4.36 -24.94 3.85
N TYR A 458 -4.11 -24.67 2.56
CA TYR A 458 -5.09 -24.14 1.61
C TYR A 458 -5.85 -25.21 0.82
N ASN A 459 -5.77 -26.49 1.23
CA ASN A 459 -6.52 -27.57 0.59
C ASN A 459 -8.01 -27.50 0.95
N ASP A 460 -8.88 -27.59 -0.04
CA ASP A 460 -10.35 -27.63 0.10
C ASP A 460 -10.92 -29.06 0.17
N ASN A 461 -10.05 -30.08 0.15
CA ASN A 461 -10.39 -31.51 0.09
C ASN A 461 -11.19 -31.92 -1.16
N SER A 462 -11.15 -31.12 -2.24
CA SER A 462 -11.81 -31.45 -3.50
C SER A 462 -11.23 -32.70 -4.19
N LEU A 463 -9.94 -33.00 -3.97
CA LEU A 463 -9.27 -34.19 -4.50
C LEU A 463 -9.24 -35.33 -3.48
N GLU A 464 -10.01 -36.38 -3.75
CA GLU A 464 -10.08 -37.57 -2.88
C GLU A 464 -8.72 -38.23 -2.64
N ASN A 465 -7.82 -38.24 -3.64
CA ASN A 465 -6.52 -38.89 -3.54
C ASN A 465 -5.55 -38.16 -2.60
N TYR A 466 -5.71 -36.85 -2.42
CA TYR A 466 -4.81 -36.00 -1.63
C TYR A 466 -5.59 -35.03 -0.75
N THR A 467 -6.41 -35.57 0.15
CA THR A 467 -7.04 -34.79 1.22
C THR A 467 -6.02 -34.33 2.26
N LYS A 468 -6.37 -33.31 3.06
CA LYS A 468 -5.55 -32.80 4.18
C LYS A 468 -5.01 -33.93 5.07
N GLU A 469 -5.91 -34.80 5.52
CA GLU A 469 -5.59 -35.94 6.37
C GLU A 469 -4.59 -36.92 5.70
N LYS A 470 -4.81 -37.26 4.42
CA LYS A 470 -3.91 -38.15 3.68
C LYS A 470 -2.51 -37.56 3.54
N LEU A 471 -2.41 -36.26 3.26
CA LEU A 471 -1.12 -35.56 3.17
C LEU A 471 -0.40 -35.51 4.52
N LYS A 472 -1.10 -35.24 5.63
CA LYS A 472 -0.51 -35.28 6.98
C LYS A 472 -0.02 -36.66 7.36
N GLN A 473 -0.80 -37.70 7.09
CA GLN A 473 -0.38 -39.09 7.32
C GLN A 473 0.85 -39.46 6.48
N LEU A 474 0.97 -38.90 5.27
CA LEU A 474 2.12 -39.10 4.42
C LEU A 474 3.38 -38.43 5.03
N ILE A 475 3.26 -37.19 5.53
CA ILE A 475 4.34 -36.52 6.27
C ILE A 475 4.75 -37.37 7.49
N GLU A 476 3.78 -37.82 8.29
CA GLU A 476 4.04 -38.60 9.50
C GLU A 476 4.77 -39.91 9.19
N LYS A 477 4.38 -40.63 8.12
CA LYS A 477 4.97 -41.92 7.74
C LYS A 477 6.31 -41.82 7.03
N ARG A 478 6.53 -40.79 6.19
CA ARG A 478 7.73 -40.70 5.33
C ARG A 478 8.82 -39.76 5.86
N ILE A 479 8.44 -38.73 6.61
CA ILE A 479 9.36 -37.66 7.03
C ILE A 479 9.45 -37.61 8.56
N GLY A 480 8.30 -37.72 9.23
CA GLY A 480 8.12 -37.41 10.64
C GLY A 480 7.71 -35.94 10.82
N LYS A 481 6.68 -35.68 11.66
CA LYS A 481 6.12 -34.33 11.86
C LYS A 481 7.15 -33.34 12.40
N GLU A 482 7.97 -33.77 13.36
CA GLU A 482 9.03 -32.92 13.96
C GLU A 482 10.12 -32.58 12.93
N ASN A 483 10.58 -33.58 12.18
CA ASN A 483 11.59 -33.38 11.13
C ASN A 483 11.04 -32.45 10.03
N PHE A 484 9.77 -32.56 9.65
CA PHE A 484 9.15 -31.64 8.71
C PHE A 484 9.20 -30.18 9.20
N VAL A 485 8.87 -29.94 10.48
CA VAL A 485 8.94 -28.59 11.08
C VAL A 485 10.38 -28.09 11.19
N GLU A 486 11.33 -28.98 11.50
CA GLU A 486 12.76 -28.64 11.51
C GLU A 486 13.24 -28.18 10.12
N LYS A 487 12.89 -28.93 9.06
CA LYS A 487 13.22 -28.58 7.67
C LYS A 487 12.55 -27.26 7.26
N LEU A 488 11.29 -27.04 7.64
CA LEU A 488 10.58 -25.78 7.37
C LEU A 488 11.34 -24.58 7.97
N GLY A 489 11.87 -24.74 9.18
CA GLY A 489 12.68 -23.72 9.86
C GLY A 489 14.05 -23.45 9.23
N PHE A 490 14.51 -24.22 8.23
CA PHE A 490 15.74 -23.91 7.51
C PHE A 490 15.67 -22.59 6.72
N ILE A 491 14.45 -22.18 6.34
CA ILE A 491 14.25 -20.97 5.55
C ILE A 491 14.55 -19.72 6.40
N SER A 492 13.91 -19.61 7.57
CA SER A 492 14.03 -18.45 8.48
C SER A 492 15.40 -18.37 9.16
N LYS A 493 16.10 -19.52 9.29
CA LYS A 493 17.47 -19.62 9.83
C LYS A 493 18.57 -19.34 8.81
N HIS A 494 18.27 -19.20 7.52
CA HIS A 494 19.27 -18.98 6.50
C HIS A 494 19.94 -17.59 6.66
N GLU A 495 21.26 -17.50 6.48
CA GLU A 495 22.05 -16.28 6.73
C GLU A 495 21.54 -15.05 5.97
N LEU A 496 21.09 -15.25 4.73
CA LEU A 496 20.56 -14.19 3.86
C LEU A 496 19.10 -13.79 4.14
N TYR A 497 18.34 -14.55 4.94
CA TYR A 497 16.92 -14.29 5.19
C TYR A 497 16.70 -12.94 5.89
N SER A 498 17.42 -12.71 6.99
CA SER A 498 17.32 -11.47 7.79
C SER A 498 17.63 -10.23 6.97
N ARG A 499 18.58 -10.31 6.04
CA ARG A 499 18.93 -9.19 5.14
C ARG A 499 17.82 -8.90 4.12
N ALA A 500 17.25 -9.94 3.51
CA ALA A 500 16.16 -9.78 2.53
C ALA A 500 14.87 -9.24 3.17
N ALA A 501 14.62 -9.55 4.45
CA ALA A 501 13.44 -9.08 5.17
C ALA A 501 13.46 -7.57 5.50
N GLN A 502 14.61 -6.90 5.46
CA GLN A 502 14.73 -5.51 5.92
C GLN A 502 14.19 -4.48 4.93
N LYS A 503 14.49 -4.61 3.64
CA LYS A 503 14.17 -3.59 2.63
C LYS A 503 13.70 -4.23 1.32
N PRO A 504 12.76 -3.59 0.59
CA PRO A 504 12.29 -4.08 -0.70
C PRO A 504 13.35 -4.12 -1.81
N GLN A 505 14.38 -3.27 -1.74
CA GLN A 505 15.37 -3.18 -2.80
C GLN A 505 16.28 -4.43 -2.83
N PRO A 506 16.41 -5.13 -3.98
CA PRO A 506 17.32 -6.25 -4.17
C PRO A 506 18.78 -5.77 -4.28
N ALA A 507 19.39 -5.42 -3.14
CA ALA A 507 20.78 -4.98 -3.05
C ALA A 507 21.70 -6.15 -2.64
N PHE A 508 21.97 -7.04 -3.60
CA PHE A 508 22.88 -8.18 -3.43
C PHE A 508 24.33 -7.77 -3.71
N SER A 509 25.28 -8.23 -2.89
CA SER A 509 26.71 -7.95 -3.13
C SER A 509 27.32 -8.81 -4.24
N ALA A 510 26.77 -10.00 -4.49
CA ALA A 510 27.24 -10.93 -5.50
C ALA A 510 26.06 -11.75 -6.08
N PRO A 511 26.18 -12.29 -7.30
CA PRO A 511 25.16 -13.13 -7.92
C PRO A 511 24.73 -14.35 -7.09
N GLU A 512 25.64 -14.98 -6.35
CA GLU A 512 25.32 -16.10 -5.46
C GLU A 512 24.41 -15.72 -4.28
N HIS A 513 24.38 -14.45 -3.88
CA HIS A 513 23.53 -13.98 -2.78
C HIS A 513 22.08 -13.69 -3.20
N MET A 514 21.77 -13.76 -4.50
CA MET A 514 20.42 -13.58 -5.04
C MET A 514 19.61 -14.86 -4.85
N LEU A 515 19.11 -15.05 -3.62
CA LEU A 515 18.30 -16.21 -3.23
C LEU A 515 16.90 -15.82 -2.73
N PHE A 516 16.78 -14.81 -1.87
CA PHE A 516 15.51 -14.40 -1.27
C PHE A 516 14.95 -13.10 -1.86
N ASP A 517 13.64 -13.09 -2.10
CA ASP A 517 12.86 -11.89 -2.39
C ASP A 517 12.22 -11.31 -1.12
N HIS A 518 12.14 -9.99 -1.04
CA HIS A 518 11.60 -9.29 0.14
C HIS A 518 10.14 -9.63 0.43
N GLU A 519 9.26 -9.62 -0.58
CA GLU A 519 7.84 -9.91 -0.37
C GLU A 519 7.63 -11.39 -0.02
N PHE A 520 8.47 -12.28 -0.57
CA PHE A 520 8.48 -13.69 -0.17
C PHE A 520 8.85 -13.92 1.31
N THR A 521 9.77 -13.11 1.88
CA THR A 521 10.08 -13.22 3.32
C THR A 521 8.87 -12.93 4.22
N LYS A 522 7.96 -12.03 3.78
CA LYS A 522 6.71 -11.74 4.49
C LYS A 522 5.75 -12.90 4.42
N LEU A 523 5.62 -13.53 3.25
CA LEU A 523 4.81 -14.73 3.07
C LEU A 523 5.26 -15.86 4.01
N ILE A 524 6.57 -16.08 4.15
CA ILE A 524 7.11 -17.07 5.10
C ILE A 524 6.73 -16.71 6.53
N LYS A 525 6.95 -15.46 6.94
CA LYS A 525 6.66 -14.99 8.30
C LYS A 525 5.18 -15.16 8.66
N GLU A 526 4.29 -14.97 7.70
CA GLU A 526 2.85 -15.18 7.85
C GLU A 526 2.50 -16.67 7.96
N LEU A 527 3.02 -17.50 7.04
CA LEU A 527 2.56 -18.89 6.90
C LEU A 527 3.28 -19.90 7.80
N GLU A 528 4.55 -19.69 8.17
CA GLU A 528 5.38 -20.68 8.87
C GLU A 528 4.72 -21.16 10.18
N GLY A 529 4.24 -20.21 11.00
CA GLY A 529 3.54 -20.55 12.26
C GLY A 529 2.18 -21.21 12.04
N MET A 530 1.44 -20.79 11.01
CA MET A 530 0.12 -21.37 10.68
C MET A 530 0.24 -22.79 10.14
N ILE A 531 1.21 -23.05 9.27
CA ILE A 531 1.51 -24.37 8.71
C ILE A 531 2.01 -25.31 9.81
N THR A 532 2.93 -24.87 10.68
CA THR A 532 3.41 -25.69 11.79
C THR A 532 2.25 -26.16 12.67
N LYS A 533 1.34 -25.24 13.04
CA LYS A 533 0.13 -25.58 13.80
C LYS A 533 -0.75 -26.58 13.03
N ALA A 534 -1.02 -26.34 11.75
CA ALA A 534 -1.87 -27.20 10.94
C ALA A 534 -1.32 -28.63 10.79
N VAL A 535 0.00 -28.79 10.62
CA VAL A 535 0.63 -30.12 10.44
C VAL A 535 0.73 -30.89 11.75
N LEU A 536 0.98 -30.22 12.87
CA LEU A 536 1.07 -30.84 14.19
C LEU A 536 -0.29 -31.24 14.78
N LYS A 537 -1.36 -30.57 14.36
CA LYS A 537 -2.72 -30.79 14.88
C LYS A 537 -3.19 -32.23 14.70
N SER A 538 -3.86 -32.76 15.72
CA SER A 538 -4.45 -34.10 15.70
C SER A 538 -5.77 -34.13 14.92
N SER A 539 -6.13 -35.29 14.34
CA SER A 539 -7.35 -35.46 13.54
C SER A 539 -8.64 -35.23 14.36
N GLU A 540 -8.59 -35.41 15.68
CA GLU A 540 -9.72 -35.16 16.57
C GLU A 540 -9.96 -33.66 16.82
N GLU A 541 -8.88 -32.88 16.93
CA GLU A 541 -8.97 -31.43 17.09
C GLU A 541 -9.43 -30.72 15.81
N GLU A 542 -9.10 -31.28 14.64
CA GLU A 542 -9.60 -30.75 13.36
C GLU A 542 -11.08 -30.97 13.16
N LYS A 543 -11.61 -32.15 13.51
CA LYS A 543 -13.06 -32.39 13.41
C LYS A 543 -13.86 -31.43 14.28
N LYS A 544 -13.38 -31.16 15.49
CA LYS A 544 -13.98 -30.16 16.39
C LYS A 544 -13.92 -28.76 15.80
N GLU A 545 -12.80 -28.38 15.19
CA GLU A 545 -12.65 -27.05 14.61
C GLU A 545 -13.44 -26.89 13.30
N GLU A 546 -13.54 -27.90 12.45
CA GLU A 546 -14.43 -27.90 11.28
C GLU A 546 -15.91 -27.82 11.67
N GLU A 547 -16.30 -28.45 12.78
CA GLU A 547 -17.65 -28.36 13.34
C GLU A 547 -17.93 -26.95 13.91
N VAL A 548 -16.96 -26.36 14.61
CA VAL A 548 -17.00 -24.97 15.06
C VAL A 548 -17.01 -23.99 13.88
N LYS A 549 -16.26 -24.28 12.81
CA LYS A 549 -16.20 -23.41 11.63
C LYS A 549 -17.49 -23.47 10.83
N LYS A 550 -18.11 -24.65 10.68
CA LYS A 550 -19.44 -24.79 10.06
C LYS A 550 -20.53 -24.05 10.84
N THR A 551 -20.48 -24.10 12.17
CA THR A 551 -21.42 -23.35 13.02
C THR A 551 -21.18 -21.83 12.94
N LEU A 552 -19.92 -21.38 12.85
CA LEU A 552 -19.60 -19.97 12.59
C LEU A 552 -20.00 -19.51 11.17
N GLU A 553 -19.76 -20.30 10.15
CA GLU A 553 -20.14 -19.98 8.76
C GLU A 553 -21.68 -19.94 8.59
N GLN A 554 -22.40 -20.81 9.31
CA GLN A 554 -23.85 -20.70 9.43
C GLN A 554 -24.25 -19.39 10.12
N HIS A 555 -23.57 -19.02 11.21
CA HIS A 555 -23.83 -17.76 11.90
C HIS A 555 -23.52 -16.54 11.00
N ASP A 556 -22.42 -16.53 10.27
CA ASP A 556 -22.05 -15.45 9.34
C ASP A 556 -23.00 -15.36 8.14
N SER A 557 -23.48 -16.49 7.63
CA SER A 557 -24.54 -16.53 6.60
C SER A 557 -25.82 -15.87 7.11
N ILE A 558 -26.24 -16.21 8.33
CA ILE A 558 -27.40 -15.60 8.99
C ILE A 558 -27.18 -14.08 9.18
N VAL A 559 -26.01 -13.66 9.66
CA VAL A 559 -25.66 -12.24 9.82
C VAL A 559 -25.65 -11.50 8.49
N THR A 560 -25.19 -12.14 7.41
CA THR A 560 -25.19 -11.55 6.06
C THR A 560 -26.61 -11.35 5.54
N GLN A 561 -27.50 -12.33 5.74
CA GLN A 561 -28.93 -12.19 5.44
C GLN A 561 -29.57 -11.05 6.25
N TYR A 562 -29.25 -10.91 7.53
CA TYR A 562 -29.73 -9.78 8.34
C TYR A 562 -29.19 -8.43 7.84
N LYS A 563 -27.92 -8.35 7.42
CA LYS A 563 -27.34 -7.12 6.86
C LYS A 563 -27.98 -6.74 5.52
N GLU A 564 -28.27 -7.71 4.66
CA GLU A 564 -28.99 -7.48 3.41
C GLU A 564 -30.41 -7.00 3.66
N LEU A 565 -31.11 -7.62 4.62
CA LEU A 565 -32.44 -7.18 5.04
C LEU A 565 -32.42 -5.75 5.58
N ILE A 566 -31.42 -5.40 6.40
CA ILE A 566 -31.25 -4.03 6.91
C ILE A 566 -30.99 -3.05 5.77
N ARG A 567 -30.14 -3.40 4.79
CA ARG A 567 -29.91 -2.53 3.61
C ARG A 567 -31.16 -2.34 2.76
N GLU A 568 -31.94 -3.39 2.57
CA GLU A 568 -33.20 -3.31 1.83
C GLU A 568 -34.23 -2.46 2.58
N GLN A 569 -34.30 -2.61 3.90
CA GLN A 569 -35.11 -1.76 4.77
C GLN A 569 -34.64 -0.29 4.75
N ASP A 570 -33.33 -0.02 4.80
CA ASP A 570 -32.76 1.33 4.70
C ASP A 570 -33.05 1.96 3.34
N CYS A 571 -33.00 1.17 2.27
CA CYS A 571 -33.38 1.61 0.91
C CYS A 571 -34.86 2.03 0.88
N GLN A 572 -35.76 1.18 1.40
CA GLN A 572 -37.19 1.49 1.50
C GLN A 572 -37.47 2.71 2.39
N ILE A 573 -36.74 2.85 3.51
CA ILE A 573 -36.86 4.01 4.39
C ILE A 573 -36.44 5.29 3.66
N ASN A 574 -35.37 5.25 2.87
CA ASN A 574 -34.92 6.40 2.09
C ASN A 574 -35.91 6.75 0.97
N GLU A 575 -36.44 5.76 0.25
CA GLU A 575 -37.49 5.98 -0.74
C GLU A 575 -38.76 6.59 -0.12
N LEU A 576 -39.19 6.09 1.04
CA LEU A 576 -40.32 6.65 1.77
C LEU A 576 -40.03 8.06 2.27
N LYS A 577 -38.81 8.35 2.74
CA LYS A 577 -38.39 9.71 3.14
C LYS A 577 -38.40 10.67 1.96
N GLU A 578 -37.92 10.26 0.79
CA GLU A 578 -37.97 11.07 -0.44
C GLU A 578 -39.41 11.33 -0.88
N GLN A 579 -40.29 10.33 -0.80
CA GLN A 579 -41.72 10.51 -1.08
C GLN A 579 -42.38 11.49 -0.10
N VAL A 580 -42.07 11.39 1.19
CA VAL A 580 -42.58 12.33 2.20
C VAL A 580 -42.06 13.75 1.93
N ALA A 581 -40.78 13.91 1.59
CA ALA A 581 -40.21 15.21 1.26
C ALA A 581 -40.86 15.84 0.02
N SER A 582 -41.08 15.04 -1.03
CA SER A 582 -41.79 15.44 -2.25
C SER A 582 -43.22 15.89 -1.95
N LEU A 583 -44.00 15.07 -1.22
CA LEU A 583 -45.37 15.39 -0.84
C LEU A 583 -45.45 16.63 0.07
N THR A 584 -44.47 16.81 0.96
CA THR A 584 -44.39 17.99 1.84
C THR A 584 -44.14 19.26 1.02
N SER A 585 -43.18 19.25 0.09
CA SER A 585 -42.93 20.35 -0.83
C SER A 585 -44.15 20.69 -1.70
N GLN A 586 -44.86 19.67 -2.17
CA GLN A 586 -46.09 19.85 -2.93
C GLN A 586 -47.20 20.49 -2.07
N SER A 587 -47.34 20.06 -0.81
CA SER A 587 -48.28 20.63 0.15
C SER A 587 -47.97 22.11 0.45
N GLU A 588 -46.70 22.45 0.68
CA GLU A 588 -46.27 23.84 0.89
C GLU A 588 -46.56 24.74 -0.32
N THR A 589 -46.32 24.22 -1.52
CA THR A 589 -46.61 24.93 -2.77
C THR A 589 -48.10 25.18 -2.95
N LEU A 590 -48.94 24.17 -2.68
CA LEU A 590 -50.39 24.29 -2.70
C LEU A 590 -50.88 25.29 -1.63
N GLN A 591 -50.31 25.26 -0.43
CA GLN A 591 -50.67 26.17 0.66
C GLN A 591 -50.30 27.62 0.34
N SER A 592 -49.14 27.86 -0.29
CA SER A 592 -48.76 29.17 -0.81
C SER A 592 -49.76 29.67 -1.88
N THR A 593 -50.15 28.78 -2.80
CA THR A 593 -51.13 29.10 -3.86
C THR A 593 -52.50 29.45 -3.28
N VAL A 594 -52.97 28.69 -2.28
CA VAL A 594 -54.23 28.96 -1.57
C VAL A 594 -54.16 30.31 -0.86
N THR A 595 -53.04 30.62 -0.21
CA THR A 595 -52.83 31.91 0.47
C THR A 595 -52.84 33.08 -0.53
N GLN A 596 -52.22 32.88 -1.69
CA GLN A 596 -52.22 33.86 -2.78
C GLN A 596 -53.65 34.09 -3.32
N GLN A 597 -54.41 33.03 -3.57
CA GLN A 597 -55.81 33.15 -4.00
C GLN A 597 -56.69 33.83 -2.94
N PHE A 598 -56.47 33.54 -1.66
CA PHE A 598 -57.18 34.21 -0.58
C PHE A 598 -56.89 35.72 -0.55
N SER A 599 -55.63 36.12 -0.75
CA SER A 599 -55.25 37.54 -0.85
C SER A 599 -55.89 38.24 -2.06
N GLN A 600 -55.98 37.57 -3.21
CA GLN A 600 -56.65 38.09 -4.41
C GLN A 600 -58.15 38.24 -4.17
N MET A 601 -58.78 37.25 -3.53
CA MET A 601 -60.20 37.31 -3.16
C MET A 601 -60.47 38.49 -2.22
N GLN A 602 -59.59 38.75 -1.26
CA GLN A 602 -59.68 39.90 -0.36
C GLN A 602 -59.53 41.22 -1.11
N GLN A 603 -58.57 41.33 -2.03
CA GLN A 603 -58.42 42.51 -2.89
C GLN A 603 -59.67 42.78 -3.75
N HIS A 604 -60.26 41.74 -4.34
CA HIS A 604 -61.51 41.88 -5.09
C HIS A 604 -62.68 42.28 -4.19
N LYS A 605 -62.72 41.79 -2.94
CA LYS A 605 -63.71 42.19 -1.95
C LYS A 605 -63.57 43.66 -1.56
N ASP A 606 -62.35 44.15 -1.39
CA ASP A 606 -62.08 45.55 -1.10
C ASP A 606 -62.39 46.46 -2.32
N GLN A 607 -62.05 46.02 -3.53
CA GLN A 607 -62.46 46.70 -4.76
C GLN A 607 -63.98 46.75 -4.90
N TYR A 608 -64.70 45.67 -4.59
CA TYR A 608 -66.16 45.64 -4.57
C TYR A 608 -66.73 46.61 -3.53
N ASN A 609 -66.15 46.66 -2.32
CA ASN A 609 -66.57 47.61 -1.28
C ASN A 609 -66.35 49.08 -1.72
N ILE A 610 -65.24 49.36 -2.41
CA ILE A 610 -64.95 50.68 -3.00
C ILE A 610 -65.96 51.00 -4.12
N LEU A 611 -66.27 50.03 -5.00
CA LEU A 611 -67.25 50.21 -6.07
C LEU A 611 -68.67 50.44 -5.51
N LYS A 612 -69.03 49.73 -4.43
CA LYS A 612 -70.29 49.90 -3.70
C LYS A 612 -70.38 51.28 -3.05
N LEU A 613 -69.29 51.78 -2.46
CA LEU A 613 -69.21 53.16 -1.93
C LEU A 613 -69.30 54.23 -3.04
N LYS A 614 -68.83 53.92 -4.25
CA LYS A 614 -68.97 54.79 -5.44
C LYS A 614 -70.41 54.77 -6.00
N LEU A 615 -71.10 53.63 -6.01
CA LEU A 615 -72.52 53.53 -6.39
C LEU A 615 -73.49 54.01 -5.31
N GLY A 616 -73.06 54.12 -4.04
CA GLY A 616 -73.85 54.68 -2.95
C GLY A 616 -74.01 56.21 -2.98
N LYS A 617 -73.43 56.89 -3.98
CA LYS A 617 -73.50 58.36 -4.10
C LYS A 617 -74.30 58.89 -5.29
N ASP A 618 -74.83 58.04 -6.17
CA ASP A 618 -75.78 58.47 -7.20
C ASP A 618 -77.10 57.71 -7.06
N GLY A 619 -78.03 58.34 -6.33
CA GLY A 619 -79.39 57.89 -6.20
C GLY A 619 -80.17 58.13 -7.47
N HIS A 620 -80.45 57.06 -8.21
CA HIS A 620 -81.71 56.76 -8.90
C HIS A 620 -81.51 55.50 -9.74
N VAL A 621 -82.47 54.58 -9.66
CA VAL A 621 -83.02 53.73 -10.75
C VAL A 621 -83.48 52.38 -10.19
N ASN A 622 -84.73 52.39 -9.70
CA ASN A 622 -85.60 51.22 -9.76
C ASN A 622 -85.94 50.99 -11.24
N SER A 623 -85.31 49.99 -11.86
CA SER A 623 -85.82 49.23 -13.03
C SER A 623 -84.77 48.29 -13.66
N LEU A 624 -83.50 48.32 -13.22
CA LEU A 624 -82.42 47.47 -13.77
C LEU A 624 -81.99 46.32 -12.83
N GLN A 625 -82.57 46.23 -11.63
CA GLN A 625 -82.20 45.24 -10.62
C GLN A 625 -82.58 43.79 -10.96
N THR A 626 -83.41 43.55 -11.98
CA THR A 626 -83.84 42.19 -12.35
C THR A 626 -82.89 41.53 -13.36
N GLU A 627 -82.24 42.30 -14.25
CA GLU A 627 -81.26 41.78 -15.22
C GLU A 627 -79.86 41.59 -14.63
N GLU A 628 -79.44 42.44 -13.68
CA GLU A 628 -78.18 42.21 -12.97
C GLU A 628 -78.30 41.06 -11.95
N GLN A 629 -79.47 40.86 -11.32
CA GLN A 629 -79.68 39.70 -10.45
C GLN A 629 -79.79 38.37 -11.22
N SER A 630 -80.32 38.37 -12.46
CA SER A 630 -80.31 37.18 -13.29
C SER A 630 -78.89 36.88 -13.80
N ARG A 631 -78.14 37.89 -14.26
CA ARG A 631 -76.73 37.73 -14.64
C ARG A 631 -75.84 37.31 -13.47
N LEU A 632 -76.10 37.82 -12.26
CA LEU A 632 -75.37 37.40 -11.06
C LEU A 632 -75.73 35.97 -10.64
N ARG A 633 -76.99 35.53 -10.81
CA ARG A 633 -77.37 34.11 -10.60
C ARG A 633 -76.75 33.19 -11.63
N GLU A 634 -76.76 33.58 -12.90
CA GLU A 634 -76.15 32.82 -14.00
C GLU A 634 -74.63 32.69 -13.78
N LYS A 635 -73.97 33.75 -13.31
CA LYS A 635 -72.55 33.73 -12.94
C LYS A 635 -72.26 32.95 -11.65
N LEU A 636 -73.21 32.87 -10.72
CA LEU A 636 -73.12 32.04 -9.50
C LEU A 636 -73.31 30.55 -9.83
N GLU A 637 -74.21 30.23 -10.76
CA GLU A 637 -74.40 28.88 -11.30
C GLU A 637 -73.20 28.47 -12.15
N GLU A 638 -72.61 29.38 -12.92
CA GLU A 638 -71.38 29.13 -13.70
C GLU A 638 -70.17 28.90 -12.78
N LEU A 639 -70.00 29.68 -11.71
CA LEU A 639 -68.99 29.44 -10.67
C LEU A 639 -69.24 28.14 -9.88
N GLN A 640 -70.50 27.77 -9.61
CA GLN A 640 -70.83 26.47 -9.02
C GLN A 640 -70.53 25.30 -9.97
N ARG A 641 -70.74 25.49 -11.28
CA ARG A 641 -70.37 24.51 -12.32
C ARG A 641 -68.86 24.37 -12.47
N GLN A 642 -68.12 25.48 -12.34
CA GLN A 642 -66.66 25.49 -12.33
C GLN A 642 -66.11 24.78 -11.08
N ASN A 643 -66.69 25.02 -9.90
CA ASN A 643 -66.32 24.31 -8.66
C ASN A 643 -66.66 22.80 -8.70
N GLN A 644 -67.78 22.40 -9.31
CA GLN A 644 -68.08 20.98 -9.56
C GLN A 644 -67.13 20.34 -10.61
N GLY A 645 -66.48 21.15 -11.46
CA GLY A 645 -65.41 20.73 -12.37
C GLY A 645 -64.07 20.51 -11.66
N TYR A 646 -63.72 21.37 -10.70
CA TYR A 646 -62.49 21.25 -9.90
C TYR A 646 -62.49 20.01 -8.98
N ASP A 647 -63.62 19.64 -8.40
CA ASP A 647 -63.76 18.42 -7.58
C ASP A 647 -63.68 17.11 -8.40
N ARG A 648 -63.84 17.18 -9.73
CA ARG A 648 -63.64 16.04 -10.64
C ARG A 648 -62.25 15.97 -11.26
N HIS A 649 -61.44 17.03 -11.17
CA HIS A 649 -60.14 17.13 -11.84
C HIS A 649 -58.93 16.92 -10.91
N SER A 650 -59.10 16.75 -9.60
CA SER A 650 -57.95 16.77 -8.68
C SER A 650 -57.25 15.44 -8.38
N THR A 651 -57.70 14.27 -8.87
CA THR A 651 -56.96 13.01 -8.59
C THR A 651 -57.02 11.92 -9.66
N ALA A 652 -57.87 12.03 -10.69
CA ALA A 652 -58.02 10.96 -11.69
C ALA A 652 -57.67 11.35 -13.14
N CYS A 653 -57.65 12.64 -13.49
CA CYS A 653 -57.55 13.06 -14.89
C CYS A 653 -56.10 13.05 -15.45
N VAL A 654 -55.09 13.40 -14.66
CA VAL A 654 -53.70 13.48 -15.14
C VAL A 654 -53.13 12.10 -15.45
N CYS A 655 -53.35 11.10 -14.58
CA CYS A 655 -52.90 9.72 -14.83
C CYS A 655 -53.65 9.05 -15.99
N LEU A 656 -54.95 9.31 -16.17
CA LEU A 656 -55.71 8.76 -17.30
C LEU A 656 -55.28 9.38 -18.63
N GLN A 657 -54.98 10.67 -18.65
CA GLN A 657 -54.54 11.37 -19.85
C GLN A 657 -53.12 10.95 -20.28
N GLU A 658 -52.23 10.67 -19.32
CA GLU A 658 -50.89 10.15 -19.60
C GLU A 658 -50.92 8.69 -20.08
N VAL A 659 -51.80 7.85 -19.51
CA VAL A 659 -52.05 6.48 -19.99
C VAL A 659 -52.70 6.47 -21.38
N GLU A 660 -53.61 7.40 -21.68
CA GLU A 660 -54.21 7.54 -23.01
C GLU A 660 -53.21 8.06 -24.05
N LEU A 661 -52.31 8.98 -23.67
CA LEU A 661 -51.24 9.45 -24.54
C LEU A 661 -50.23 8.34 -24.85
N LEU A 662 -49.83 7.56 -23.83
CA LEU A 662 -48.96 6.39 -23.99
C LEU A 662 -49.64 5.29 -24.82
N ARG A 663 -50.95 5.06 -24.65
CA ARG A 663 -51.72 4.14 -25.50
C ARG A 663 -51.82 4.62 -26.94
N ALA A 664 -52.01 5.92 -27.17
CA ALA A 664 -52.04 6.50 -28.50
C ALA A 664 -50.66 6.41 -29.18
N GLN A 665 -49.57 6.62 -28.45
CA GLN A 665 -48.20 6.39 -28.94
C GLN A 665 -47.95 4.91 -29.26
N LEU A 666 -48.38 3.99 -28.39
CA LEU A 666 -48.23 2.55 -28.65
C LEU A 666 -49.04 2.10 -29.88
N GLN A 667 -50.26 2.64 -30.06
CA GLN A 667 -51.07 2.39 -31.25
C GLN A 667 -50.45 2.97 -32.51
N SER A 668 -49.91 4.19 -32.45
CA SER A 668 -49.18 4.82 -33.56
C SER A 668 -47.96 3.98 -33.98
N GLN A 669 -47.14 3.57 -33.02
CA GLN A 669 -45.98 2.72 -33.28
C GLN A 669 -46.37 1.34 -33.80
N SER A 670 -47.47 0.75 -33.30
CA SER A 670 -47.99 -0.52 -33.82
C SER A 670 -48.49 -0.40 -35.26
N ALA A 671 -49.07 0.75 -35.63
CA ALA A 671 -49.53 1.03 -36.98
C ALA A 671 -48.36 1.27 -37.94
N GLU A 672 -47.30 1.96 -37.49
CA GLU A 672 -46.04 2.10 -38.23
C GLU A 672 -45.35 0.75 -38.44
N ILE A 673 -45.28 -0.11 -37.42
CA ILE A 673 -44.73 -1.47 -37.56
C ILE A 673 -45.55 -2.29 -38.56
N ALA A 674 -46.88 -2.20 -38.51
CA ALA A 674 -47.76 -2.88 -39.47
C ALA A 674 -47.61 -2.31 -40.90
N GLN A 675 -47.32 -1.02 -41.04
CA GLN A 675 -47.03 -0.38 -42.33
C GLN A 675 -45.67 -0.82 -42.88
N LEU A 676 -44.62 -0.84 -42.05
CA LEU A 676 -43.28 -1.33 -42.41
C LEU A 676 -43.30 -2.83 -42.75
N GLN A 677 -44.14 -3.63 -42.08
CA GLN A 677 -44.35 -5.03 -42.42
C GLN A 677 -45.07 -5.21 -43.76
N ARG A 678 -46.01 -4.31 -44.10
CA ARG A 678 -46.68 -4.29 -45.42
C ARG A 678 -45.75 -3.81 -46.53
N GLU A 679 -44.93 -2.79 -46.28
CA GLU A 679 -43.88 -2.33 -47.22
C GLU A 679 -42.83 -3.42 -47.44
N LYS A 680 -42.41 -4.14 -46.39
CA LYS A 680 -41.56 -5.34 -46.52
C LYS A 680 -42.21 -6.40 -47.42
N HIS A 681 -43.50 -6.68 -47.25
CA HIS A 681 -44.22 -7.65 -48.10
C HIS A 681 -44.40 -7.16 -49.55
N GLN A 682 -44.52 -5.85 -49.78
CA GLN A 682 -44.59 -5.27 -51.13
C GLN A 682 -43.22 -5.24 -51.81
N LEU A 683 -42.14 -4.93 -51.08
CA LEU A 683 -40.75 -4.95 -51.57
C LEU A 683 -40.24 -6.37 -51.84
N LEU A 684 -40.72 -7.37 -51.09
CA LEU A 684 -40.45 -8.79 -51.40
C LEU A 684 -41.19 -9.30 -52.65
N ARG A 685 -42.23 -8.60 -53.11
CA ARG A 685 -43.02 -8.97 -54.31
C ARG A 685 -42.65 -8.18 -55.56
N GLY A 686 -41.79 -7.17 -55.48
CA GLY A 686 -41.38 -6.37 -56.62
C GLY A 686 -39.91 -5.96 -56.56
N ALA A 687 -39.15 -6.40 -57.58
CA ALA A 687 -37.75 -6.13 -57.92
C ALA A 687 -36.78 -7.26 -57.49
N ASP A 688 -36.36 -8.20 -58.35
CA ASP A 688 -35.69 -8.03 -59.65
C ASP A 688 -35.24 -6.59 -59.96
N ALA A 689 -34.09 -6.19 -59.40
CA ALA A 689 -32.99 -5.52 -60.11
C ALA A 689 -32.01 -4.80 -59.15
N THR A 690 -30.80 -5.34 -59.11
CA THR A 690 -29.49 -4.64 -59.05
C THR A 690 -29.06 -3.75 -57.85
N VAL A 691 -28.20 -4.36 -57.03
CA VAL A 691 -26.80 -3.97 -56.68
C VAL A 691 -26.53 -2.81 -55.69
N SER A 692 -27.51 -2.01 -55.24
CA SER A 692 -27.22 -1.01 -54.18
C SER A 692 -27.61 -1.44 -52.75
N VAL A 693 -28.18 -2.64 -52.58
CA VAL A 693 -28.80 -3.10 -51.31
C VAL A 693 -27.83 -3.90 -50.43
N SER A 694 -26.75 -4.45 -50.98
CA SER A 694 -25.91 -5.45 -50.27
C SER A 694 -25.17 -4.91 -49.03
N LEU A 695 -24.86 -3.62 -48.95
CA LEU A 695 -24.10 -3.05 -47.84
C LEU A 695 -24.99 -2.58 -46.68
N LEU A 696 -26.24 -2.18 -46.96
CA LEU A 696 -27.24 -1.87 -45.92
C LEU A 696 -27.90 -3.14 -45.37
N LEU A 697 -28.00 -4.20 -46.19
CA LEU A 697 -28.57 -5.48 -45.77
C LEU A 697 -27.69 -6.17 -44.70
N SER A 698 -26.36 -6.11 -44.82
CA SER A 698 -25.46 -6.78 -43.87
C SER A 698 -25.45 -6.13 -42.49
N VAL A 699 -25.47 -4.79 -42.43
CA VAL A 699 -25.50 -4.03 -41.16
C VAL A 699 -26.85 -4.21 -40.45
N CYS A 700 -27.96 -4.21 -41.19
CA CYS A 700 -29.26 -4.54 -40.62
C CYS A 700 -29.39 -6.03 -40.23
N GLN A 701 -28.70 -6.95 -40.91
CA GLN A 701 -28.68 -8.36 -40.52
C GLN A 701 -27.96 -8.58 -39.19
N GLU A 702 -26.81 -7.94 -38.98
CA GLU A 702 -26.05 -8.05 -37.71
C GLU A 702 -26.82 -7.45 -36.52
N GLN A 703 -27.48 -6.30 -36.70
CA GLN A 703 -28.29 -5.71 -35.62
C GLN A 703 -29.55 -6.53 -35.29
N VAL A 704 -30.17 -7.17 -36.28
CA VAL A 704 -31.31 -8.07 -36.04
C VAL A 704 -30.85 -9.38 -35.39
N GLN A 705 -29.67 -9.89 -35.76
CA GLN A 705 -29.07 -11.07 -35.13
C GLN A 705 -28.76 -10.80 -33.64
N ALA A 706 -28.15 -9.66 -33.33
CA ALA A 706 -27.83 -9.27 -31.95
C ALA A 706 -29.09 -9.08 -31.08
N LEU A 707 -30.16 -8.51 -31.65
CA LEU A 707 -31.45 -8.36 -30.94
C LEU A 707 -32.16 -9.71 -30.74
N LEU A 708 -32.03 -10.65 -31.67
CA LEU A 708 -32.57 -12.01 -31.52
C LEU A 708 -31.81 -12.82 -30.46
N GLU A 709 -30.48 -12.72 -30.43
CA GLU A 709 -29.64 -13.36 -29.42
C GLU A 709 -29.90 -12.78 -28.01
N SER A 710 -30.05 -11.45 -27.90
CA SER A 710 -30.43 -10.79 -26.65
C SER A 710 -31.84 -11.21 -26.18
N LYS A 711 -32.79 -11.38 -27.10
CA LYS A 711 -34.13 -11.87 -26.78
C LYS A 711 -34.10 -13.32 -26.25
N GLU A 712 -33.36 -14.22 -26.91
CA GLU A 712 -33.24 -15.60 -26.43
C GLU A 712 -32.55 -15.70 -25.07
N LEU A 713 -31.60 -14.80 -24.79
CA LEU A 713 -30.92 -14.74 -23.49
C LEU A 713 -31.87 -14.27 -22.40
N MET A 714 -32.65 -13.22 -22.65
CA MET A 714 -33.70 -12.73 -21.75
C MET A 714 -34.79 -13.78 -21.50
N GLU A 715 -35.19 -14.56 -22.52
CA GLU A 715 -36.16 -15.65 -22.35
C GLU A 715 -35.60 -16.82 -21.50
N ARG A 716 -34.31 -17.14 -21.63
CA ARG A 716 -33.63 -18.13 -20.76
C ARG A 716 -33.53 -17.64 -19.32
N GLU A 717 -33.18 -16.39 -19.11
CA GLU A 717 -33.13 -15.77 -17.77
C GLU A 717 -34.52 -15.69 -17.11
N LEU A 718 -35.57 -15.39 -17.88
CA LEU A 718 -36.94 -15.42 -17.37
C LEU A 718 -37.35 -16.83 -16.93
N SER A 719 -36.96 -17.87 -17.70
CA SER A 719 -37.27 -19.27 -17.36
C SER A 719 -36.49 -19.76 -16.13
N SER A 720 -35.23 -19.35 -15.95
CA SER A 720 -34.43 -19.69 -14.78
C SER A 720 -34.91 -18.95 -13.53
N ALA A 721 -35.28 -17.67 -13.67
CA ALA A 721 -35.90 -16.89 -12.61
C ALA A 721 -37.22 -17.51 -12.15
N THR A 722 -38.06 -17.94 -13.10
CA THR A 722 -39.34 -18.61 -12.81
C THR A 722 -39.13 -19.93 -12.05
N SER A 723 -38.13 -20.73 -12.44
CA SER A 723 -37.75 -21.95 -11.73
C SER A 723 -37.22 -21.67 -10.32
N SER A 724 -36.43 -20.61 -10.15
CA SER A 724 -35.92 -20.20 -8.84
C SER A 724 -37.05 -19.76 -7.90
N THR A 725 -38.02 -18.99 -8.37
CA THR A 725 -39.23 -18.65 -7.59
C THR A 725 -40.02 -19.89 -7.17
N ALA A 726 -40.14 -20.91 -8.02
CA ALA A 726 -40.83 -22.15 -7.66
C ALA A 726 -40.10 -22.91 -6.54
N VAL A 727 -38.76 -22.97 -6.60
CA VAL A 727 -37.92 -23.60 -5.56
C VAL A 727 -38.04 -22.83 -4.22
N MET A 728 -37.93 -21.51 -4.26
CA MET A 728 -38.08 -20.65 -3.07
C MET A 728 -39.47 -20.78 -2.43
N GLN A 729 -40.51 -20.98 -3.25
CA GLN A 729 -41.87 -21.16 -2.76
C GLN A 729 -42.07 -22.53 -2.10
N THR A 730 -41.41 -23.58 -2.61
CA THR A 730 -41.36 -24.89 -1.93
C THR A 730 -40.54 -24.85 -0.64
N GLU A 731 -39.40 -24.17 -0.59
CA GLU A 731 -38.61 -24.03 0.65
C GLU A 731 -39.36 -23.22 1.71
N LYS A 732 -40.02 -22.14 1.31
CA LYS A 732 -40.92 -21.38 2.21
C LYS A 732 -41.99 -22.27 2.84
N SER A 733 -42.58 -23.18 2.07
CA SER A 733 -43.59 -24.11 2.61
C SER A 733 -43.01 -25.13 3.59
N LYS A 734 -41.78 -25.60 3.37
CA LYS A 734 -41.08 -26.51 4.29
C LYS A 734 -40.71 -25.80 5.59
N LEU A 735 -40.13 -24.61 5.50
CA LEU A 735 -39.77 -23.81 6.68
C LEU A 735 -41.01 -23.41 7.50
N GLN A 736 -42.14 -23.14 6.86
CA GLN A 736 -43.40 -22.91 7.57
C GLN A 736 -43.88 -24.16 8.32
N GLN A 737 -43.67 -25.35 7.76
CA GLN A 737 -44.02 -26.61 8.42
C GLN A 737 -43.09 -26.90 9.61
N GLU A 738 -41.77 -26.74 9.44
CA GLU A 738 -40.78 -26.92 10.51
C GLU A 738 -40.99 -25.93 11.66
N LEU A 739 -41.33 -24.66 11.35
CA LEU A 739 -41.67 -23.66 12.36
C LEU A 739 -42.91 -24.08 13.18
N GLN A 740 -43.88 -24.73 12.54
CA GLN A 740 -45.10 -25.17 13.21
C GLN A 740 -44.88 -26.44 14.06
N GLU A 741 -44.02 -27.35 13.62
CA GLU A 741 -43.57 -28.49 14.41
C GLU A 741 -42.76 -28.04 15.63
N SER A 742 -41.81 -27.12 15.45
CA SER A 742 -41.01 -26.56 16.55
C SER A 742 -41.87 -25.82 17.59
N LYS A 743 -42.89 -25.06 17.16
CA LYS A 743 -43.85 -24.44 18.11
C LYS A 743 -44.61 -25.49 18.91
N LYS A 744 -44.98 -26.61 18.29
CA LYS A 744 -45.68 -27.69 18.98
C LYS A 744 -44.78 -28.38 20.00
N GLU A 745 -43.51 -28.61 19.67
CA GLU A 745 -42.51 -29.14 20.60
C GLU A 745 -42.28 -28.19 21.78
N GLN A 746 -42.28 -26.87 21.52
CA GLN A 746 -42.18 -25.85 22.57
C GLN A 746 -43.39 -25.88 23.52
N ASP A 747 -44.62 -26.01 22.97
CA ASP A 747 -45.84 -26.12 23.77
C ASP A 747 -45.87 -27.44 24.60
N ASP A 748 -45.42 -28.55 24.02
CA ASP A 748 -45.31 -29.84 24.71
C ASP A 748 -44.26 -29.78 25.84
N LEU A 749 -43.13 -29.06 25.63
CA LEU A 749 -42.11 -28.85 26.65
C LEU A 749 -42.63 -27.96 27.79
N LEU A 750 -43.39 -26.91 27.48
CA LEU A 750 -44.04 -26.08 28.50
C LEU A 750 -45.02 -26.88 29.35
N MET A 751 -45.74 -27.83 28.75
CA MET A 751 -46.63 -28.75 29.48
C MET A 751 -45.84 -29.68 30.42
N LEU A 752 -44.69 -30.20 29.97
CA LEU A 752 -43.81 -31.03 30.80
C LEU A 752 -43.18 -30.25 31.96
N LEU A 753 -42.81 -28.98 31.73
CA LEU A 753 -42.29 -28.10 32.78
C LEU A 753 -43.37 -27.79 33.82
N ALA A 754 -44.61 -27.50 33.40
CA ALA A 754 -45.72 -27.29 34.32
C ALA A 754 -46.04 -28.55 35.16
N ASP A 755 -45.95 -29.75 34.56
CA ASP A 755 -46.10 -31.02 35.27
C ASP A 755 -44.94 -31.26 36.27
N GLN A 756 -43.72 -30.87 35.91
CA GLN A 756 -42.58 -30.89 36.84
C GLN A 756 -42.77 -29.92 38.00
N ASP A 757 -43.22 -28.70 37.75
CA ASP A 757 -43.49 -27.69 38.80
C ASP A 757 -44.59 -28.16 39.76
N GLN A 758 -45.67 -28.75 39.26
CA GLN A 758 -46.69 -29.37 40.12
C GLN A 758 -46.11 -30.50 40.98
N LYS A 759 -45.20 -31.29 40.41
CA LYS A 759 -44.56 -32.39 41.13
C LYS A 759 -43.60 -31.87 42.20
N ILE A 760 -42.84 -30.82 41.91
CA ILE A 760 -41.99 -30.12 42.86
C ILE A 760 -42.83 -29.53 43.98
N LEU A 761 -43.95 -28.86 43.68
CA LEU A 761 -44.89 -28.35 44.68
C LEU A 761 -45.45 -29.47 45.57
N SER A 762 -45.83 -30.61 44.98
CA SER A 762 -46.33 -31.76 45.74
C SER A 762 -45.26 -32.39 46.65
N LEU A 763 -43.99 -32.35 46.23
CA LEU A 763 -42.86 -32.82 47.03
C LEU A 763 -42.51 -31.82 48.13
N LYS A 764 -42.57 -30.51 47.86
CA LYS A 764 -42.41 -29.44 48.86
C LYS A 764 -43.46 -29.57 49.96
N HIS A 765 -44.74 -29.68 49.63
CA HIS A 765 -45.80 -29.91 50.62
C HIS A 765 -45.60 -31.19 51.44
N ARG A 766 -45.09 -32.25 50.82
CA ARG A 766 -44.84 -33.52 51.50
C ARG A 766 -43.61 -33.48 52.41
N LEU A 767 -42.65 -32.60 52.12
CA LEU A 767 -41.49 -32.31 52.97
C LEU A 767 -41.89 -31.40 54.15
N GLU A 768 -42.78 -30.43 53.94
CA GLU A 768 -43.41 -29.63 55.01
C GLU A 768 -44.21 -30.52 55.98
N ASP A 769 -45.01 -31.46 55.47
CA ASP A 769 -45.78 -32.43 56.29
C ASP A 769 -44.87 -33.35 57.12
N LEU A 770 -43.62 -33.54 56.70
CA LEU A 770 -42.59 -34.33 57.41
C LEU A 770 -41.78 -33.49 58.42
N GLY A 771 -42.06 -32.19 58.53
CA GLY A 771 -41.50 -31.29 59.53
C GLY A 771 -40.15 -30.65 59.15
N GLU A 772 -39.76 -30.67 57.88
CA GLU A 772 -38.59 -29.92 57.38
C GLU A 772 -39.01 -28.55 56.84
N THR A 773 -38.27 -27.50 57.22
CA THR A 773 -38.46 -26.12 56.73
C THR A 773 -37.79 -25.94 55.38
N ILE A 774 -38.57 -25.60 54.35
CA ILE A 774 -38.07 -25.29 53.00
C ILE A 774 -37.90 -23.77 52.93
N GLU A 775 -36.68 -23.30 52.68
CA GLU A 775 -36.41 -21.89 52.39
C GLU A 775 -36.86 -21.59 50.95
N ASP A 776 -37.68 -20.56 50.76
CA ASP A 776 -38.13 -20.12 49.44
C ASP A 776 -37.01 -19.32 48.74
N GLU A 777 -36.74 -19.63 47.46
CA GLU A 777 -35.66 -19.00 46.68
C GLU A 777 -35.87 -17.50 46.42
N ASP A 778 -37.05 -16.95 46.70
CA ASP A 778 -37.34 -15.51 46.54
C ASP A 778 -36.70 -14.62 47.63
N ASP A 779 -36.13 -15.20 48.71
CA ASP A 779 -35.49 -14.44 49.80
C ASP A 779 -33.96 -14.24 49.63
N LEU A 780 -33.37 -14.69 48.51
CA LEU A 780 -31.92 -14.56 48.24
C LEU A 780 -31.53 -13.34 47.38
N ASP A 781 -32.48 -12.66 46.72
CA ASP A 781 -32.17 -11.56 45.79
C ASP A 781 -32.12 -10.17 46.44
N ALA A 782 -32.26 -10.04 47.76
CA ALA A 782 -32.30 -8.75 48.46
C ALA A 782 -30.98 -8.34 49.15
N ARG A 783 -29.84 -8.98 48.87
CA ARG A 783 -28.58 -8.71 49.60
C ARG A 783 -27.36 -8.18 48.83
N ASP A 784 -27.37 -8.07 47.51
CA ASP A 784 -26.20 -7.59 46.75
C ASP A 784 -26.52 -6.41 45.80
N GLN A 785 -27.06 -5.32 46.34
CA GLN A 785 -27.07 -4.02 45.65
C GLN A 785 -26.84 -2.87 46.65
N PHE A 786 -25.62 -2.74 47.16
CA PHE A 786 -25.04 -1.45 47.58
C PHE A 786 -23.51 -1.56 47.50
N ASP A 787 -22.90 -0.44 47.10
CA ASP A 787 -21.46 -0.15 47.01
C ASP A 787 -20.80 -0.43 45.66
N ASP A 788 -20.84 0.59 44.77
CA ASP A 788 -19.65 1.17 44.13
C ASP A 788 -20.09 2.42 43.32
N ASP A 789 -20.37 3.51 44.05
CA ASP A 789 -20.26 4.89 43.57
C ASP A 789 -19.07 5.52 44.35
N ASP A 790 -18.36 6.45 43.68
CA ASP A 790 -17.16 7.20 44.10
C ASP A 790 -15.83 6.47 43.78
N ASP A 791 -14.89 6.96 42.96
CA ASP A 791 -14.33 8.30 42.91
C ASP A 791 -13.80 8.69 41.51
N ASP A 792 -14.27 9.84 41.00
CA ASP A 792 -13.51 10.73 40.13
C ASP A 792 -12.67 11.65 41.05
N GLU A 793 -11.35 11.45 41.13
CA GLU A 793 -10.43 12.51 41.58
C GLU A 793 -9.28 12.72 40.58
N GLU A 794 -9.14 13.99 40.22
CA GLU A 794 -8.08 14.62 39.46
C GLU A 794 -6.72 14.42 40.16
N GLU A 795 -5.66 14.10 39.40
CA GLU A 795 -4.30 14.52 39.79
C GLU A 795 -3.58 15.19 38.62
N GLU A 796 -3.38 16.49 38.83
CA GLU A 796 -2.37 17.34 38.21
C GLU A 796 -0.94 16.84 38.50
N CYS A 797 -0.09 17.03 37.49
CA CYS A 797 1.30 17.50 37.55
C CYS A 797 2.45 16.66 38.16
N ASP A 798 3.44 16.48 37.27
CA ASP A 798 4.88 16.72 37.44
C ASP A 798 5.70 15.80 38.37
N GLU A 799 6.50 14.94 37.74
CA GLU A 799 7.97 14.89 37.87
C GLU A 799 8.66 14.52 36.54
#